data_AF-A0A3E4EA10-F1
#
_entry.id   AF-A0A3E4EA10-F1
#
_cell.length_a   1.000
_cell.length_b   1.000
_cell.length_c   1.000
_cell.angle_alpha   90.00
_cell.angle_beta   90.00
_cell.angle_gamma   90.00
#
_symmetry.space_group_name_H-M   'P 1'
#
loop_
_entity.id
_entity.type
_entity.pdbx_description
1 polymer ?
#
loop_
_entity_poly.entity_id
_entity_poly.type
_entity_poly.pdbx_seq_one_letter_code
_entity_poly.pdbx_strand_id
1 'polypeptide(L)'
;MKKFKKMLAGLLGAAMVLTSFGTPAWAESKVDTPQKTTATIDTKKTGSITIHKYEYNGNTTLLPDGTGETTDASQVPSSDAKPLAGAGFTIYQIANVDDLTDYYSTNPSELPNVDSYVEQNATTKKWSIKSDVTVKKTSVEKKTDNNGVATFDSLELGFYVVVETTQPDKVTEPIKPFIVSVPMTTKNGDNWLYDVNVYPKNSTAYGSVKLVKKGNNTDLLKGVTFVLQKSIDGVWTNVTTSEENGTELNLTTDDNGVITVSGLSQGSYRFIETDIDSKLPGYILDGAKTYEFLVGRDKQITYNGKTESNVTIDANNEKPDMKKEVQDRTTGNWEHESDYNVGDFVPYKITINVPNNITQLKDFSLTDKPTGLEDMTDSDFSVKCNDAEITNTDNSVYTLTKNDDTKGFTISFVPTAMGDYAGQQIVITYNAKLLDTAVKTTEGNPNTATLEYSNKILPETDDGSNPNKPSDTVGKDKIEDSTVVYTFKLKINKKANSADGSPLSGVIFDLYKKVPNGTQGALSDEDAAKFGFTRGTWKKVETLTTGSDGTIDTSAKTGYANGDYYLVETKTAEGYNLLKSPVTVKLNIAYTTTWTKTDDWTVDSDGNKTLVKHSESKSTFAAGEGATGQVTVVEENDTTTDGTMTETIINRKGFTLPKTGDIGTAMFLIIGIGGMLAAVYIMLRGRKRA
;
A
#
# COMPACT_ATOMS: atom_id res chain seq x y z
N MET A 1 -8.42 -38.75 -60.78
CA MET A 1 -9.53 -39.36 -61.58
C MET A 1 -9.22 -40.83 -61.86
N LYS A 2 -10.17 -41.61 -62.44
CA LYS A 2 -10.02 -43.07 -62.67
C LYS A 2 -9.17 -43.39 -63.93
N LYS A 3 -8.32 -44.42 -63.83
CA LYS A 3 -7.85 -45.40 -64.85
C LYS A 3 -7.59 -44.93 -66.31
N PHE A 4 -6.44 -45.32 -66.91
CA PHE A 4 -6.37 -46.40 -67.95
C PHE A 4 -4.97 -46.68 -68.55
N LYS A 5 -4.77 -47.95 -69.00
CA LYS A 5 -3.77 -48.50 -69.97
C LYS A 5 -2.27 -48.36 -69.59
N LYS A 6 -1.46 -49.45 -69.57
CA LYS A 6 -0.99 -50.35 -70.66
C LYS A 6 -0.12 -49.63 -71.69
N MET A 7 0.98 -50.16 -72.25
CA MET A 7 1.93 -51.26 -71.97
C MET A 7 2.73 -51.45 -73.28
N LEU A 8 4.01 -51.83 -73.18
CA LEU A 8 4.84 -52.46 -74.23
C LEU A 8 5.36 -51.57 -75.40
N ALA A 9 6.50 -52.00 -75.96
CA ALA A 9 7.24 -51.38 -77.05
C ALA A 9 7.05 -52.12 -78.39
N GLY A 10 7.39 -51.50 -79.52
CA GLY A 10 7.47 -52.18 -80.82
C GLY A 10 7.52 -51.30 -82.07
N LEU A 11 8.69 -51.29 -82.73
CA LEU A 11 9.00 -51.12 -84.17
C LEU A 11 8.13 -50.24 -85.13
N LEU A 12 8.86 -49.33 -85.80
CA LEU A 12 8.91 -49.00 -87.26
C LEU A 12 7.64 -48.65 -88.09
N GLY A 13 7.82 -47.60 -88.93
CA GLY A 13 6.96 -47.19 -90.06
C GLY A 13 6.93 -45.67 -90.19
N ALA A 14 7.84 -45.00 -90.92
CA ALA A 14 7.79 -44.75 -92.38
C ALA A 14 6.55 -43.92 -92.83
N ALA A 15 6.64 -42.78 -93.52
CA ALA A 15 7.78 -41.94 -93.96
C ALA A 15 7.27 -40.46 -94.08
N MET A 16 7.92 -39.43 -94.66
CA MET A 16 9.12 -39.24 -95.51
C MET A 16 9.70 -37.81 -95.19
N VAL A 17 10.41 -36.98 -95.97
CA VAL A 17 10.79 -36.82 -97.40
C VAL A 17 12.30 -36.38 -97.46
N LEU A 18 12.88 -36.30 -98.66
CA LEU A 18 14.18 -35.69 -98.99
C LEU A 18 14.13 -34.13 -99.06
N THR A 19 15.20 -33.34 -99.20
CA THR A 19 16.68 -33.51 -99.42
C THR A 19 17.44 -32.60 -98.40
N SER A 20 18.77 -32.43 -98.30
CA SER A 20 20.07 -32.89 -98.90
C SER A 20 21.17 -32.61 -97.83
N PHE A 21 22.48 -32.86 -97.92
CA PHE A 21 23.45 -33.24 -98.98
C PHE A 21 24.23 -34.53 -98.61
N GLY A 22 25.13 -35.01 -99.47
CA GLY A 22 25.70 -36.36 -99.42
C GLY A 22 26.89 -36.60 -98.47
N THR A 23 26.86 -37.79 -97.85
CA THR A 23 27.97 -38.60 -97.31
C THR A 23 28.83 -39.18 -98.46
N PRO A 24 29.97 -39.93 -98.29
CA PRO A 24 30.40 -40.75 -97.13
C PRO A 24 31.92 -40.62 -96.79
N ALA A 25 32.61 -41.45 -95.97
CA ALA A 25 32.28 -42.76 -95.40
C ALA A 25 32.90 -43.08 -94.03
N TRP A 26 32.09 -43.70 -93.18
CA TRP A 26 32.37 -44.79 -92.23
C TRP A 26 33.79 -44.99 -91.65
N ALA A 27 33.90 -44.79 -90.34
CA ALA A 27 34.68 -45.65 -89.45
C ALA A 27 33.92 -45.89 -88.13
N GLU A 28 33.88 -47.17 -87.76
CA GLU A 28 33.35 -47.82 -86.56
C GLU A 28 33.13 -46.97 -85.28
N SER A 29 31.91 -47.04 -84.71
CA SER A 29 31.55 -46.36 -83.46
C SER A 29 32.14 -47.07 -82.24
N LYS A 30 33.16 -46.48 -81.61
CA LYS A 30 33.57 -46.87 -80.25
C LYS A 30 32.43 -46.67 -79.25
N VAL A 31 32.31 -47.60 -78.30
CA VAL A 31 31.61 -47.37 -77.04
C VAL A 31 32.50 -46.45 -76.21
N ASP A 32 32.05 -45.20 -76.01
CA ASP A 32 32.78 -44.24 -75.19
C ASP A 32 32.35 -44.39 -73.73
N THR A 33 33.13 -45.13 -72.95
CA THR A 33 32.99 -45.18 -71.49
C THR A 33 33.28 -43.79 -70.91
N PRO A 34 32.45 -43.24 -70.01
CA PRO A 34 32.70 -41.92 -69.42
C PRO A 34 34.10 -41.81 -68.82
N GLN A 35 34.86 -40.79 -69.23
CA GLN A 35 36.17 -40.52 -68.63
C GLN A 35 36.00 -40.13 -67.16
N LYS A 36 36.48 -40.98 -66.24
CA LYS A 36 36.70 -40.56 -64.85
C LYS A 36 37.85 -39.56 -64.80
N THR A 37 37.55 -38.28 -64.69
CA THR A 37 38.50 -37.28 -64.19
C THR A 37 38.64 -37.47 -62.68
N THR A 38 39.73 -38.08 -62.23
CA THR A 38 40.03 -38.20 -60.79
C THR A 38 40.46 -36.84 -60.24
N ALA A 39 39.52 -36.11 -59.63
CA ALA A 39 39.86 -34.98 -58.77
C ALA A 39 40.65 -35.52 -57.57
N THR A 40 41.96 -35.31 -57.54
CA THR A 40 42.82 -35.63 -56.40
C THR A 40 42.80 -34.50 -55.38
N ILE A 41 42.99 -34.83 -54.10
CA ILE A 41 43.17 -33.82 -53.05
C ILE A 41 44.46 -33.02 -53.34
N ASP A 42 44.35 -31.69 -53.30
CA ASP A 42 45.50 -30.79 -53.38
C ASP A 42 46.02 -30.56 -51.96
N THR A 43 46.99 -31.40 -51.57
CA THR A 43 47.56 -31.44 -50.21
C THR A 43 48.34 -30.18 -49.82
N LYS A 44 48.45 -29.18 -50.70
CA LYS A 44 49.06 -27.87 -50.43
C LYS A 44 48.05 -26.81 -49.99
N LYS A 45 46.74 -27.08 -50.11
CA LYS A 45 45.69 -26.19 -49.64
C LYS A 45 45.44 -26.39 -48.14
N THR A 46 45.01 -25.32 -47.50
CA THR A 46 44.25 -25.36 -46.25
C THR A 46 42.75 -25.41 -46.56
N GLY A 47 41.92 -25.66 -45.54
CA GLY A 47 40.47 -25.49 -45.64
C GLY A 47 39.89 -24.67 -44.48
N SER A 48 38.57 -24.70 -44.35
CA SER A 48 37.85 -24.07 -43.24
C SER A 48 36.62 -24.86 -42.81
N ILE A 49 36.15 -24.62 -41.58
CA ILE A 49 34.86 -25.09 -41.07
C ILE A 49 34.08 -23.89 -40.56
N THR A 50 32.97 -23.55 -41.22
CA THR A 50 32.01 -22.53 -40.75
C THR A 50 30.80 -23.22 -40.11
N ILE A 51 30.59 -22.95 -38.83
CA ILE A 51 29.47 -23.47 -38.05
C ILE A 51 28.36 -22.43 -38.04
N HIS A 52 27.19 -22.78 -38.56
CA HIS A 52 25.95 -22.01 -38.50
C HIS A 52 25.02 -22.64 -37.46
N LYS A 53 25.01 -22.08 -36.26
CA LYS A 53 24.38 -22.68 -35.08
C LYS A 53 22.96 -22.18 -34.85
N TYR A 54 22.03 -23.12 -34.68
CA TYR A 54 20.63 -22.81 -34.42
C TYR A 54 20.11 -23.45 -33.12
N GLU A 55 19.15 -22.76 -32.54
CA GLU A 55 18.14 -23.28 -31.63
C GLU A 55 16.98 -23.82 -32.49
N TYR A 56 16.55 -25.08 -32.28
CA TYR A 56 15.44 -25.71 -32.99
C TYR A 56 14.85 -26.87 -32.19
N ASN A 57 13.55 -26.78 -31.86
CA ASN A 57 12.82 -27.77 -31.07
C ASN A 57 11.88 -28.67 -31.90
N GLY A 58 11.90 -28.56 -33.22
CA GLY A 58 11.16 -29.47 -34.12
C GLY A 58 11.90 -30.80 -34.34
N ASN A 59 11.28 -31.71 -35.10
CA ASN A 59 11.88 -33.02 -35.33
C ASN A 59 13.06 -32.97 -36.32
N THR A 60 14.28 -33.11 -35.80
CA THR A 60 15.52 -33.15 -36.60
C THR A 60 15.63 -34.35 -37.53
N THR A 61 14.92 -35.47 -37.27
CA THR A 61 14.99 -36.67 -38.13
C THR A 61 14.22 -36.54 -39.46
N LEU A 62 13.64 -35.37 -39.74
CA LEU A 62 12.96 -35.05 -40.99
C LEU A 62 13.74 -34.05 -41.86
N LEU A 63 14.91 -33.60 -41.39
CA LEU A 63 15.79 -32.70 -42.13
C LEU A 63 16.75 -33.51 -43.01
N PRO A 64 17.12 -33.03 -44.21
CA PRO A 64 18.15 -33.67 -45.02
C PRO A 64 19.51 -33.69 -44.33
N ASP A 65 20.33 -34.68 -44.69
CA ASP A 65 21.74 -34.75 -44.28
C ASP A 65 22.52 -33.52 -44.80
N GLY A 66 23.45 -33.04 -43.97
CA GLY A 66 24.35 -31.95 -44.33
C GLY A 66 25.35 -32.38 -45.40
N THR A 67 25.46 -31.59 -46.46
CA THR A 67 26.39 -31.78 -47.58
C THR A 67 27.71 -31.04 -47.38
N GLY A 68 27.74 -30.08 -46.46
CA GLY A 68 28.89 -29.21 -46.24
C GLY A 68 28.84 -27.93 -47.08
N GLU A 69 27.89 -27.80 -48.01
CA GLU A 69 27.78 -26.65 -48.90
C GLU A 69 26.96 -25.52 -48.25
N THR A 70 27.24 -24.26 -48.62
CA THR A 70 26.45 -23.09 -48.20
C THR A 70 24.98 -23.15 -48.63
N THR A 71 24.65 -24.04 -49.58
CA THR A 71 23.28 -24.32 -50.03
C THR A 71 22.43 -24.99 -48.96
N ASP A 72 23.03 -25.70 -47.99
CA ASP A 72 22.33 -26.35 -46.87
C ASP A 72 21.60 -25.35 -45.95
N ALA A 73 21.97 -24.06 -45.97
CA ALA A 73 21.23 -22.99 -45.30
C ALA A 73 19.75 -22.95 -45.72
N SER A 74 19.43 -23.32 -46.97
CA SER A 74 18.05 -23.42 -47.47
C SER A 74 17.23 -24.58 -46.87
N GLN A 75 17.89 -25.51 -46.18
CA GLN A 75 17.29 -26.69 -45.53
C GLN A 75 17.11 -26.48 -44.01
N VAL A 76 17.49 -25.31 -43.48
CA VAL A 76 17.21 -24.89 -42.11
C VAL A 76 15.74 -24.41 -42.01
N PRO A 77 14.90 -24.95 -41.10
CA PRO A 77 13.49 -24.56 -40.98
C PRO A 77 13.29 -23.09 -40.58
N SER A 78 13.05 -22.22 -41.56
CA SER A 78 13.15 -20.76 -41.40
C SER A 78 12.09 -20.09 -40.51
N SER A 79 11.00 -20.78 -40.18
CA SER A 79 10.00 -20.31 -39.21
C SER A 79 10.33 -20.66 -37.75
N ASP A 80 11.14 -21.71 -37.54
CA ASP A 80 11.24 -22.43 -36.27
C ASP A 80 12.67 -22.44 -35.70
N ALA A 81 13.67 -22.36 -36.58
CA ALA A 81 15.08 -22.42 -36.24
C ALA A 81 15.66 -21.01 -36.08
N LYS A 82 16.05 -20.65 -34.87
CA LYS A 82 16.59 -19.32 -34.52
C LYS A 82 18.11 -19.38 -34.43
N PRO A 83 18.87 -18.38 -34.94
CA PRO A 83 20.30 -18.29 -34.69
C PRO A 83 20.63 -18.33 -33.19
N LEU A 84 21.64 -19.10 -32.80
CA LEU A 84 22.01 -19.31 -31.41
C LEU A 84 23.43 -18.80 -31.14
N ALA A 85 23.50 -17.60 -30.57
CA ALA A 85 24.72 -16.94 -30.13
C ALA A 85 25.32 -17.58 -28.85
N GLY A 86 26.61 -17.33 -28.61
CA GLY A 86 27.32 -17.69 -27.38
C GLY A 86 27.70 -19.18 -27.25
N ALA A 87 27.28 -20.05 -28.18
CA ALA A 87 27.65 -21.46 -28.18
C ALA A 87 29.11 -21.61 -28.59
N GLY A 88 29.94 -22.12 -27.69
CA GLY A 88 31.37 -22.33 -27.90
C GLY A 88 31.66 -23.68 -28.53
N PHE A 89 32.38 -23.66 -29.64
CA PHE A 89 32.84 -24.85 -30.33
C PHE A 89 34.36 -25.00 -30.22
N THR A 90 34.81 -26.23 -30.06
CA THR A 90 36.22 -26.62 -30.21
C THR A 90 36.30 -27.76 -31.22
N ILE A 91 37.26 -27.68 -32.14
CA ILE A 91 37.51 -28.72 -33.14
C ILE A 91 38.82 -29.44 -32.87
N TYR A 92 38.80 -30.76 -33.03
CA TYR A 92 39.90 -31.66 -32.68
C TYR A 92 40.30 -32.48 -33.89
N GLN A 93 41.50 -32.25 -34.42
CA GLN A 93 42.07 -33.01 -35.53
C GLN A 93 42.48 -34.39 -35.02
N ILE A 94 41.74 -35.42 -35.42
CA ILE A 94 42.01 -36.83 -35.07
C ILE A 94 42.82 -37.54 -36.16
N ALA A 95 42.82 -36.99 -37.38
CA ALA A 95 43.53 -37.51 -38.53
C ALA A 95 44.13 -36.35 -39.34
N ASN A 96 45.31 -36.53 -39.93
CA ASN A 96 45.98 -35.57 -40.80
C ASN A 96 45.77 -35.92 -42.29
N VAL A 97 46.43 -35.17 -43.18
CA VAL A 97 46.34 -35.35 -44.64
C VAL A 97 46.79 -36.74 -45.12
N ASP A 98 47.75 -37.36 -44.43
CA ASP A 98 48.27 -38.68 -44.77
C ASP A 98 47.25 -39.76 -44.41
N ASP A 99 46.76 -39.78 -43.15
CA ASP A 99 45.75 -40.74 -42.72
C ASP A 99 44.45 -40.60 -43.56
N LEU A 100 44.10 -39.37 -43.94
CA LEU A 100 42.92 -39.06 -44.76
C LEU A 100 43.09 -39.53 -46.21
N THR A 101 44.30 -39.43 -46.76
CA THR A 101 44.62 -39.97 -48.10
C THR A 101 44.58 -41.49 -48.10
N ASP A 102 45.17 -42.13 -47.09
CA ASP A 102 45.11 -43.58 -46.90
C ASP A 102 43.66 -44.06 -46.71
N TYR A 103 42.87 -43.36 -45.90
CA TYR A 103 41.45 -43.67 -45.68
C TYR A 103 40.65 -43.64 -46.99
N TYR A 104 40.72 -42.54 -47.74
CA TYR A 104 39.98 -42.42 -49.01
C TYR A 104 40.48 -43.38 -50.10
N SER A 105 41.75 -43.82 -50.05
CA SER A 105 42.27 -44.85 -50.97
C SER A 105 41.47 -46.17 -50.91
N THR A 106 40.85 -46.48 -49.76
CA THR A 106 40.04 -47.68 -49.57
C THR A 106 38.64 -47.62 -50.19
N ASN A 107 38.22 -46.45 -50.70
CA ASN A 107 36.86 -46.15 -51.18
C ASN A 107 35.77 -46.42 -50.09
N PRO A 108 35.87 -45.80 -48.91
CA PRO A 108 34.93 -46.01 -47.80
C PRO A 108 33.54 -45.44 -48.12
N SER A 109 32.50 -46.08 -47.58
CA SER A 109 31.09 -45.69 -47.77
C SER A 109 30.54 -44.73 -46.71
N GLU A 110 31.27 -44.55 -45.61
CA GLU A 110 30.89 -43.76 -44.43
C GLU A 110 32.12 -42.99 -43.92
N LEU A 111 31.95 -42.10 -42.94
CA LEU A 111 33.04 -41.51 -42.16
C LEU A 111 33.34 -42.36 -40.90
N PRO A 112 34.46 -42.14 -40.20
CA PRO A 112 34.71 -42.80 -38.91
C PRO A 112 33.58 -42.52 -37.90
N ASN A 113 33.19 -43.51 -37.10
CA ASN A 113 32.10 -43.32 -36.13
C ASN A 113 32.55 -42.38 -35.00
N VAL A 114 31.86 -41.24 -34.86
CA VAL A 114 32.13 -40.21 -33.85
C VAL A 114 32.07 -40.74 -32.41
N ASP A 115 31.25 -41.75 -32.11
CA ASP A 115 31.12 -42.37 -30.78
C ASP A 115 32.40 -43.10 -30.33
N SER A 116 33.35 -43.31 -31.25
CA SER A 116 34.70 -43.76 -30.91
C SER A 116 35.46 -42.69 -30.11
N TYR A 117 35.21 -41.40 -30.38
CA TYR A 117 36.05 -40.29 -29.95
C TYR A 117 35.46 -39.42 -28.82
N VAL A 118 34.14 -39.47 -28.58
CA VAL A 118 33.45 -38.57 -27.64
C VAL A 118 32.70 -39.28 -26.52
N GLU A 119 32.52 -38.58 -25.41
CA GLU A 119 31.69 -38.97 -24.28
C GLU A 119 30.78 -37.81 -23.83
N GLN A 120 29.66 -38.13 -23.17
CA GLN A 120 28.72 -37.14 -22.65
C GLN A 120 28.65 -37.22 -21.12
N ASN A 121 28.69 -36.07 -20.45
CA ASN A 121 28.37 -36.02 -19.03
C ASN A 121 26.86 -36.26 -18.81
N ALA A 122 26.51 -37.35 -18.13
CA ALA A 122 25.13 -37.80 -17.97
C ALA A 122 24.19 -36.72 -17.37
N THR A 123 24.71 -35.90 -16.45
CA THR A 123 23.97 -34.86 -15.71
C THR A 123 23.95 -33.52 -16.47
N THR A 124 25.10 -33.04 -16.94
CA THR A 124 25.19 -31.70 -17.54
C THR A 124 24.91 -31.68 -19.05
N LYS A 125 24.85 -32.85 -19.70
CA LYS A 125 24.71 -33.05 -21.16
C LYS A 125 25.85 -32.52 -22.03
N LYS A 126 26.85 -31.86 -21.43
CA LYS A 126 28.06 -31.43 -22.14
C LYS A 126 28.83 -32.63 -22.70
N TRP A 127 29.38 -32.45 -23.89
CA TRP A 127 30.21 -33.43 -24.58
C TRP A 127 31.70 -33.09 -24.44
N SER A 128 32.55 -34.12 -24.44
CA SER A 128 34.01 -33.99 -24.45
C SER A 128 34.64 -35.06 -25.35
N ILE A 129 35.87 -34.82 -25.79
CA ILE A 129 36.74 -35.87 -26.33
C ILE A 129 37.17 -36.77 -25.18
N LYS A 130 37.16 -38.10 -25.39
CA LYS A 130 37.61 -39.07 -24.39
C LYS A 130 39.11 -38.96 -24.13
N SER A 131 39.53 -39.28 -22.91
CA SER A 131 40.93 -39.17 -22.47
C SER A 131 41.92 -40.14 -23.16
N ASP A 132 41.43 -41.18 -23.84
CA ASP A 132 42.21 -42.17 -24.59
C ASP A 132 42.41 -41.83 -26.08
N VAL A 133 41.77 -40.75 -26.57
CA VAL A 133 41.84 -40.34 -27.98
C VAL A 133 43.13 -39.58 -28.28
N THR A 134 43.91 -40.09 -29.23
CA THR A 134 45.06 -39.37 -29.80
C THR A 134 44.60 -38.21 -30.68
N VAL A 135 44.47 -37.02 -30.09
CA VAL A 135 44.26 -35.76 -30.84
C VAL A 135 45.60 -35.28 -31.38
N LYS A 136 45.68 -35.02 -32.70
CA LYS A 136 46.87 -34.45 -33.37
C LYS A 136 46.95 -32.93 -33.20
N LYS A 137 45.81 -32.23 -33.17
CA LYS A 137 45.72 -30.77 -33.00
C LYS A 137 44.37 -30.35 -32.42
N THR A 138 44.35 -29.36 -31.52
CA THR A 138 43.13 -28.80 -30.92
C THR A 138 43.03 -27.32 -31.26
N SER A 139 41.83 -26.82 -31.59
CA SER A 139 41.60 -25.39 -31.77
C SER A 139 41.53 -24.63 -30.44
N VAL A 140 41.65 -23.30 -30.49
CA VAL A 140 41.05 -22.45 -29.45
C VAL A 140 39.52 -22.56 -29.59
N GLU A 141 38.76 -22.43 -28.50
CA GLU A 141 37.29 -22.34 -28.58
C GLU A 141 36.90 -21.08 -29.37
N LYS A 142 35.93 -21.21 -30.29
CA LYS A 142 35.24 -20.05 -30.88
C LYS A 142 33.76 -20.10 -30.52
N LYS A 143 33.26 -18.99 -29.95
CA LYS A 143 31.82 -18.81 -29.64
C LYS A 143 31.09 -18.23 -30.83
N THR A 144 29.84 -18.64 -31.02
CA THR A 144 28.97 -18.15 -32.09
C THR A 144 28.56 -16.70 -31.85
N ASP A 145 28.53 -15.92 -32.92
CA ASP A 145 28.11 -14.51 -32.90
C ASP A 145 26.57 -14.37 -32.82
N ASN A 146 26.07 -13.12 -32.89
CA ASN A 146 24.63 -12.84 -32.90
C ASN A 146 23.88 -13.44 -34.11
N ASN A 147 24.58 -13.84 -35.17
CA ASN A 147 24.03 -14.54 -36.33
C ASN A 147 24.15 -16.07 -36.19
N GLY A 148 24.62 -16.57 -35.04
CA GLY A 148 24.86 -17.99 -34.79
C GLY A 148 26.14 -18.53 -35.44
N VAL A 149 27.03 -17.68 -35.97
CA VAL A 149 28.16 -18.11 -36.81
C VAL A 149 29.47 -18.22 -36.00
N ALA A 150 30.20 -19.32 -36.20
CA ALA A 150 31.59 -19.48 -35.75
C ALA A 150 32.45 -20.17 -36.84
N THR A 151 33.47 -19.46 -37.35
CA THR A 151 34.33 -19.96 -38.45
C THR A 151 35.72 -20.35 -37.97
N PHE A 152 36.23 -21.49 -38.43
CA PHE A 152 37.59 -21.99 -38.19
C PHE A 152 38.37 -22.01 -39.50
N ASP A 153 39.21 -21.00 -39.71
CA ASP A 153 39.94 -20.74 -40.95
C ASP A 153 41.33 -21.41 -40.98
N SER A 154 41.88 -21.56 -42.19
CA SER A 154 43.29 -21.99 -42.40
C SER A 154 43.65 -23.32 -41.75
N LEU A 155 42.71 -24.28 -41.77
CA LEU A 155 42.88 -25.62 -41.24
C LEU A 155 43.80 -26.45 -42.11
N GLU A 156 44.61 -27.28 -41.47
CA GLU A 156 45.32 -28.38 -42.15
C GLU A 156 44.29 -29.41 -42.64
N LEU A 157 44.66 -30.22 -43.64
CA LEU A 157 43.75 -31.24 -44.14
C LEU A 157 43.70 -32.43 -43.17
N GLY A 158 42.52 -33.02 -42.99
CA GLY A 158 42.30 -34.06 -41.98
C GLY A 158 40.84 -34.27 -41.59
N PHE A 159 40.61 -35.20 -40.66
CA PHE A 159 39.31 -35.36 -39.99
C PHE A 159 39.28 -34.58 -38.67
N TYR A 160 38.23 -33.79 -38.49
CA TYR A 160 37.99 -32.95 -37.32
C TYR A 160 36.72 -33.40 -36.59
N VAL A 161 36.85 -33.77 -35.31
CA VAL A 161 35.68 -33.92 -34.43
C VAL A 161 35.26 -32.53 -33.96
N VAL A 162 34.01 -32.15 -34.21
CA VAL A 162 33.43 -30.86 -33.81
C VAL A 162 32.61 -31.06 -32.54
N VAL A 163 32.97 -30.37 -31.45
CA VAL A 163 32.32 -30.48 -30.13
C VAL A 163 31.83 -29.11 -29.67
N GLU A 164 30.60 -29.06 -29.16
CA GLU A 164 30.08 -27.88 -28.44
C GLU A 164 30.58 -27.91 -26.99
N THR A 165 31.66 -27.16 -26.71
CA THR A 165 32.35 -27.12 -25.42
C THR A 165 31.72 -26.12 -24.43
N THR A 166 31.13 -25.03 -24.95
CA THR A 166 30.34 -24.08 -24.15
C THR A 166 28.88 -24.04 -24.61
N GLN A 167 27.98 -24.43 -23.72
CA GLN A 167 26.54 -24.52 -23.92
C GLN A 167 25.84 -23.30 -23.27
N PRO A 168 25.10 -22.47 -24.01
CA PRO A 168 24.29 -21.37 -23.45
C PRO A 168 23.13 -21.87 -22.58
N ASP A 169 22.76 -21.09 -21.55
CA ASP A 169 21.75 -21.44 -20.53
C ASP A 169 20.41 -21.97 -21.07
N LYS A 170 19.97 -21.44 -22.21
CA LYS A 170 18.71 -21.85 -22.85
C LYS A 170 18.72 -23.24 -23.47
N VAL A 171 19.89 -23.85 -23.66
CA VAL A 171 20.04 -25.17 -24.29
C VAL A 171 19.78 -26.28 -23.26
N THR A 172 18.86 -27.19 -23.59
CA THR A 172 18.58 -28.38 -22.78
C THR A 172 19.44 -29.56 -23.18
N GLU A 173 19.48 -29.85 -24.47
CA GLU A 173 20.30 -30.92 -25.07
C GLU A 173 21.17 -30.30 -26.17
N PRO A 174 22.50 -30.27 -26.00
CA PRO A 174 23.43 -29.78 -27.02
C PRO A 174 23.58 -30.79 -28.15
N ILE A 175 23.98 -30.31 -29.33
CA ILE A 175 24.20 -31.16 -30.50
C ILE A 175 25.19 -32.28 -30.19
N LYS A 176 24.86 -33.52 -30.59
CA LYS A 176 25.82 -34.62 -30.57
C LYS A 176 27.01 -34.25 -31.47
N PRO A 177 28.26 -34.40 -31.00
CA PRO A 177 29.45 -34.16 -31.82
C PRO A 177 29.40 -34.93 -33.15
N PHE A 178 30.05 -34.37 -34.15
CA PHE A 178 30.10 -34.94 -35.50
C PHE A 178 31.52 -34.79 -36.08
N ILE A 179 31.84 -35.61 -37.09
CA ILE A 179 33.12 -35.52 -37.80
C ILE A 179 32.93 -34.72 -39.08
N VAL A 180 33.84 -33.79 -39.35
CA VAL A 180 33.99 -33.09 -40.62
C VAL A 180 35.29 -33.52 -41.27
N SER A 181 35.24 -33.81 -42.57
CA SER A 181 36.44 -34.01 -43.39
C SER A 181 36.82 -32.69 -44.06
N VAL A 182 38.09 -32.31 -43.98
CA VAL A 182 38.64 -31.14 -44.65
C VAL A 182 39.77 -31.62 -45.58
N PRO A 183 39.58 -31.65 -46.91
CA PRO A 183 38.34 -31.38 -47.63
C PRO A 183 37.33 -32.55 -47.54
N MET A 184 36.11 -32.33 -48.02
CA MET A 184 35.14 -33.39 -48.35
C MET A 184 34.71 -33.27 -49.81
N THR A 185 34.04 -34.27 -50.38
CA THR A 185 33.54 -34.19 -51.75
C THR A 185 32.26 -33.33 -51.82
N THR A 186 32.10 -32.53 -52.87
CA THR A 186 30.86 -31.78 -53.15
C THR A 186 29.67 -32.72 -53.41
N LYS A 187 28.43 -32.23 -53.25
CA LYS A 187 27.19 -33.03 -53.31
C LYS A 187 27.01 -33.84 -54.60
N ASN A 188 27.53 -33.33 -55.72
CA ASN A 188 27.53 -33.98 -57.03
C ASN A 188 28.64 -35.03 -57.24
N GLY A 189 29.63 -35.10 -56.35
CA GLY A 189 30.77 -36.01 -56.46
C GLY A 189 31.94 -35.50 -57.31
N ASP A 190 31.80 -34.35 -57.98
CA ASP A 190 32.75 -33.90 -59.01
C ASP A 190 34.00 -33.17 -58.47
N ASN A 191 33.95 -32.58 -57.26
CA ASN A 191 35.00 -31.69 -56.74
C ASN A 191 35.27 -31.90 -55.24
N TRP A 192 36.42 -31.38 -54.79
CA TRP A 192 36.76 -31.28 -53.36
C TRP A 192 36.40 -29.92 -52.79
N LEU A 193 35.57 -29.92 -51.75
CA LEU A 193 35.15 -28.77 -50.95
C LEU A 193 36.11 -28.59 -49.77
N TYR A 194 36.84 -27.48 -49.76
CA TYR A 194 37.79 -27.14 -48.70
C TYR A 194 37.14 -26.26 -47.61
N ASP A 195 36.11 -25.48 -47.97
CA ASP A 195 35.41 -24.55 -47.09
C ASP A 195 34.06 -25.10 -46.67
N VAL A 196 34.06 -25.93 -45.62
CA VAL A 196 32.90 -26.72 -45.20
C VAL A 196 31.98 -25.88 -44.31
N ASN A 197 30.68 -25.92 -44.60
CA ASN A 197 29.63 -25.22 -43.86
C ASN A 197 28.71 -26.24 -43.18
N VAL A 198 28.54 -26.15 -41.87
CA VAL A 198 27.77 -27.11 -41.07
C VAL A 198 26.68 -26.42 -40.27
N TYR A 199 25.50 -27.04 -40.17
CA TYR A 199 24.28 -26.41 -39.66
C TYR A 199 23.71 -27.09 -38.40
N PRO A 200 24.50 -27.25 -37.31
CA PRO A 200 24.09 -27.95 -36.10
C PRO A 200 22.97 -27.23 -35.33
N LYS A 201 22.19 -28.02 -34.58
CA LYS A 201 20.95 -27.57 -33.93
C LYS A 201 20.91 -28.02 -32.46
N ASN A 202 20.43 -27.15 -31.58
CA ASN A 202 20.22 -27.44 -30.16
C ASN A 202 18.74 -27.40 -29.80
N SER A 203 18.33 -28.29 -28.91
CA SER A 203 17.04 -28.16 -28.22
C SER A 203 17.16 -27.14 -27.09
N THR A 204 16.09 -26.38 -26.85
CA THR A 204 16.04 -25.31 -25.85
C THR A 204 14.79 -25.40 -24.98
N ALA A 205 14.81 -24.70 -23.85
CA ALA A 205 13.67 -24.61 -22.95
C ALA A 205 13.58 -23.27 -22.25
N TYR A 206 12.34 -22.85 -22.01
CA TYR A 206 12.00 -21.65 -21.28
C TYR A 206 10.90 -21.96 -20.26
N GLY A 207 11.09 -21.46 -19.04
CA GLY A 207 10.07 -21.45 -17.99
C GLY A 207 9.13 -20.24 -18.12
N SER A 208 8.14 -20.21 -17.25
CA SER A 208 7.26 -19.04 -17.06
C SER A 208 6.88 -18.93 -15.59
N VAL A 209 6.81 -17.69 -15.09
CA VAL A 209 6.55 -17.38 -13.68
C VAL A 209 5.46 -16.32 -13.59
N LYS A 210 4.62 -16.43 -12.56
CA LYS A 210 3.61 -15.44 -12.21
C LYS A 210 3.99 -14.78 -10.89
N LEU A 211 3.89 -13.46 -10.81
CA LEU A 211 3.88 -12.73 -9.54
C LEU A 211 2.47 -12.17 -9.31
N VAL A 212 1.97 -12.25 -8.08
CA VAL A 212 0.69 -11.67 -7.63
C VAL A 212 1.01 -10.70 -6.50
N LYS A 213 0.62 -9.43 -6.69
CA LYS A 213 0.87 -8.35 -5.74
C LYS A 213 -0.38 -7.98 -4.97
N LYS A 214 -0.27 -8.02 -3.65
CA LYS A 214 -1.31 -7.69 -2.70
C LYS A 214 -0.97 -6.46 -1.86
N GLY A 215 -2.00 -5.87 -1.27
CA GLY A 215 -1.96 -4.90 -0.19
C GLY A 215 -2.62 -5.50 1.05
N ASN A 216 -1.96 -5.39 2.21
CA ASN A 216 -2.41 -5.99 3.48
C ASN A 216 -2.85 -7.47 3.38
N ASN A 217 -2.28 -8.20 2.42
CA ASN A 217 -2.57 -9.58 2.03
C ASN A 217 -3.98 -9.83 1.46
N THR A 218 -4.81 -8.79 1.27
CA THR A 218 -6.18 -8.88 0.72
C THR A 218 -6.30 -8.32 -0.69
N ASP A 219 -5.81 -7.10 -0.92
CA ASP A 219 -6.23 -6.26 -2.05
C ASP A 219 -5.27 -6.41 -3.23
N LEU A 220 -5.77 -6.70 -4.44
CA LEU A 220 -4.91 -6.85 -5.62
C LEU A 220 -4.43 -5.48 -6.11
N LEU A 221 -3.10 -5.27 -6.14
CA LEU A 221 -2.50 -3.95 -6.39
C LEU A 221 -2.03 -3.79 -7.85
N LYS A 222 -2.77 -3.00 -8.62
CA LYS A 222 -2.40 -2.53 -9.97
C LYS A 222 -1.37 -1.40 -9.91
N GLY A 223 -0.39 -1.41 -10.82
CA GLY A 223 0.57 -0.31 -10.96
C GLY A 223 1.78 -0.36 -10.03
N VAL A 224 2.05 -1.49 -9.38
CA VAL A 224 3.30 -1.73 -8.66
C VAL A 224 4.35 -2.22 -9.67
N THR A 225 5.52 -1.59 -9.70
CA THR A 225 6.58 -1.87 -10.69
C THR A 225 7.77 -2.57 -10.05
N PHE A 226 8.29 -3.57 -10.74
CA PHE A 226 9.43 -4.39 -10.35
C PHE A 226 10.54 -4.32 -11.39
N VAL A 227 11.77 -4.68 -10.98
CA VAL A 227 12.79 -5.22 -11.89
C VAL A 227 12.84 -6.74 -11.76
N LEU A 228 13.18 -7.41 -12.86
CA LEU A 228 13.58 -8.81 -12.90
C LEU A 228 15.08 -8.88 -13.17
N GLN A 229 15.81 -9.68 -12.41
CA GLN A 229 17.24 -9.92 -12.61
C GLN A 229 17.53 -11.41 -12.76
N LYS A 230 18.59 -11.75 -13.52
CA LYS A 230 19.17 -13.09 -13.66
C LYS A 230 20.61 -13.06 -13.12
N SER A 231 21.02 -14.08 -12.38
CA SER A 231 22.41 -14.22 -11.95
C SER A 231 23.23 -14.90 -13.07
N ILE A 232 24.27 -14.22 -13.54
CA ILE A 232 25.19 -14.69 -14.59
C ILE A 232 26.60 -14.60 -14.02
N ASP A 233 27.31 -15.74 -13.92
CA ASP A 233 28.63 -15.84 -13.29
C ASP A 233 28.72 -15.21 -11.87
N GLY A 234 27.60 -15.19 -11.14
CA GLY A 234 27.46 -14.59 -9.80
C GLY A 234 27.04 -13.11 -9.79
N VAL A 235 26.91 -12.47 -10.95
CA VAL A 235 26.50 -11.06 -11.10
C VAL A 235 25.03 -10.98 -11.51
N TRP A 236 24.22 -10.23 -10.75
CA TRP A 236 22.82 -9.96 -11.10
C TRP A 236 22.72 -8.95 -12.25
N THR A 237 22.07 -9.35 -13.34
CA THR A 237 21.86 -8.54 -14.55
C THR A 237 20.36 -8.38 -14.81
N ASN A 238 19.90 -7.18 -15.15
CA ASN A 238 18.49 -6.92 -15.45
C ASN A 238 18.01 -7.68 -16.71
N VAL A 239 16.82 -8.27 -16.63
CA VAL A 239 16.15 -8.97 -17.73
C VAL A 239 14.96 -8.12 -18.19
N THR A 240 15.11 -7.45 -19.32
CA THR A 240 14.09 -6.56 -19.91
C THR A 240 13.33 -7.19 -21.08
N THR A 241 13.83 -8.30 -21.63
CA THR A 241 13.21 -9.04 -22.74
C THR A 241 13.20 -10.55 -22.48
N SER A 242 12.28 -11.25 -23.14
CA SER A 242 12.21 -12.71 -23.17
C SER A 242 13.38 -13.30 -23.96
N GLU A 243 14.12 -14.26 -23.38
CA GLU A 243 15.25 -14.96 -24.04
C GLU A 243 14.80 -15.92 -25.16
N GLU A 244 13.48 -16.20 -25.25
CA GLU A 244 12.86 -17.03 -26.28
C GLU A 244 12.62 -16.28 -27.60
N ASN A 245 12.14 -15.04 -27.52
CA ASN A 245 11.59 -14.32 -28.68
C ASN A 245 11.93 -12.82 -28.73
N GLY A 246 12.64 -12.28 -27.74
CA GLY A 246 13.06 -10.88 -27.68
C GLY A 246 11.96 -9.86 -27.37
N THR A 247 10.73 -10.29 -27.02
CA THR A 247 9.68 -9.33 -26.63
C THR A 247 10.00 -8.68 -25.29
N GLU A 248 9.77 -7.37 -25.18
CA GLU A 248 9.90 -6.62 -23.92
C GLU A 248 8.98 -7.19 -22.83
N LEU A 249 9.47 -7.21 -21.59
CA LEU A 249 8.72 -7.69 -20.43
C LEU A 249 8.00 -6.53 -19.75
N ASN A 250 6.68 -6.63 -19.62
CA ASN A 250 5.96 -5.75 -18.69
C ASN A 250 6.18 -6.24 -17.26
N LEU A 251 6.84 -5.42 -16.45
CA LEU A 251 7.16 -5.66 -15.04
C LEU A 251 6.36 -4.75 -14.09
N THR A 252 5.26 -4.15 -14.58
CA THR A 252 4.27 -3.43 -13.77
C THR A 252 2.99 -4.26 -13.67
N THR A 253 2.42 -4.35 -12.47
CA THR A 253 1.23 -5.19 -12.21
C THR A 253 -0.03 -4.69 -12.91
N ASP A 254 -0.79 -5.63 -13.47
CA ASP A 254 -2.04 -5.38 -14.18
C ASP A 254 -3.23 -5.08 -13.25
N ASP A 255 -4.41 -4.91 -13.83
CA ASP A 255 -5.70 -4.69 -13.13
C ASP A 255 -6.09 -5.80 -12.13
N ASN A 256 -5.41 -6.95 -12.16
CA ASN A 256 -5.58 -8.08 -11.24
C ASN A 256 -4.40 -8.21 -10.26
N GLY A 257 -3.51 -7.22 -10.19
CA GLY A 257 -2.27 -7.26 -9.41
C GLY A 257 -1.23 -8.25 -9.94
N VAL A 258 -1.31 -8.66 -11.21
CA VAL A 258 -0.48 -9.73 -11.79
C VAL A 258 0.66 -9.18 -12.64
N ILE A 259 1.84 -9.78 -12.50
CA ILE A 259 2.89 -9.82 -13.53
C ILE A 259 2.99 -11.28 -14.00
N THR A 260 3.13 -11.49 -15.31
CA THR A 260 3.43 -12.81 -15.88
C THR A 260 4.60 -12.68 -16.84
N VAL A 261 5.67 -13.44 -16.58
CA VAL A 261 6.88 -13.45 -17.39
C VAL A 261 7.06 -14.85 -17.98
N SER A 262 7.35 -14.91 -19.28
CA SER A 262 7.67 -16.12 -20.04
C SER A 262 8.97 -15.94 -20.82
N GLY A 263 9.49 -17.02 -21.40
CA GLY A 263 10.73 -16.97 -22.17
C GLY A 263 12.01 -16.90 -21.31
N LEU A 264 11.95 -17.36 -20.04
CA LEU A 264 13.12 -17.40 -19.15
C LEU A 264 13.88 -18.72 -19.31
N SER A 265 15.16 -18.67 -19.66
CA SER A 265 16.04 -19.85 -19.74
C SER A 265 16.44 -20.37 -18.35
N GLN A 266 17.22 -21.47 -18.27
CA GLN A 266 17.76 -21.92 -16.98
C GLN A 266 18.59 -20.79 -16.31
N GLY A 267 18.41 -20.63 -15.01
CA GLY A 267 19.18 -19.68 -14.20
C GLY A 267 18.51 -19.39 -12.87
N SER A 268 19.24 -18.72 -11.98
CA SER A 268 18.66 -18.09 -10.78
C SER A 268 18.18 -16.69 -11.16
N TYR A 269 16.95 -16.35 -10.77
CA TYR A 269 16.31 -15.08 -11.04
C TYR A 269 15.78 -14.46 -9.74
N ARG A 270 15.56 -13.14 -9.73
CA ARG A 270 14.86 -12.45 -8.64
C ARG A 270 14.03 -11.28 -9.12
N PHE A 271 12.84 -11.11 -8.54
CA PHE A 271 12.11 -9.83 -8.62
C PHE A 271 12.50 -8.93 -7.45
N ILE A 272 12.52 -7.62 -7.68
CA ILE A 272 12.70 -6.57 -6.67
C ILE A 272 11.70 -5.45 -6.96
N GLU A 273 10.95 -4.97 -5.96
CA GLU A 273 10.01 -3.85 -6.15
C GLU A 273 10.77 -2.52 -6.24
N THR A 274 10.33 -1.63 -7.13
CA THR A 274 11.03 -0.36 -7.40
C THR A 274 10.12 0.87 -7.39
N ASP A 275 8.82 0.72 -7.67
CA ASP A 275 7.88 1.85 -7.64
C ASP A 275 6.42 1.42 -7.40
N ILE A 276 5.59 2.37 -6.96
CA ILE A 276 4.16 2.21 -6.72
C ILE A 276 3.42 3.38 -7.40
N ASP A 277 2.47 3.10 -8.31
CA ASP A 277 1.56 4.10 -8.89
C ASP A 277 0.98 5.01 -7.79
N SER A 278 1.00 6.33 -7.99
CA SER A 278 0.51 7.32 -7.02
C SER A 278 -0.96 7.14 -6.63
N LYS A 279 -1.74 6.37 -7.40
CA LYS A 279 -3.11 5.93 -7.09
C LYS A 279 -3.19 4.81 -6.04
N LEU A 280 -2.06 4.29 -5.56
CA LEU A 280 -1.94 3.39 -4.41
C LEU A 280 -1.20 4.08 -3.22
N PRO A 281 -1.73 5.18 -2.68
CA PRO A 281 -1.09 5.96 -1.62
C PRO A 281 -1.13 5.25 -0.27
N GLY A 282 -0.15 5.53 0.61
CA GLY A 282 -0.01 4.91 1.94
C GLY A 282 0.46 3.45 1.97
N TYR A 283 0.62 2.79 0.83
CA TYR A 283 1.30 1.49 0.77
C TYR A 283 2.81 1.67 0.86
N ILE A 284 3.43 0.93 1.78
CA ILE A 284 4.88 0.94 2.05
C ILE A 284 5.57 0.10 0.97
N LEU A 285 6.51 0.70 0.23
CA LEU A 285 7.29 0.04 -0.82
C LEU A 285 8.39 -0.84 -0.20
N ASP A 286 8.34 -2.16 -0.42
CA ASP A 286 9.37 -3.09 0.05
C ASP A 286 10.47 -3.31 -1.01
N GLY A 287 11.41 -2.36 -1.09
CA GLY A 287 12.54 -2.38 -2.02
C GLY A 287 13.77 -3.15 -1.51
N ALA A 288 13.74 -3.61 -0.26
CA ALA A 288 14.76 -4.48 0.32
C ALA A 288 14.56 -5.95 -0.08
N LYS A 289 13.31 -6.41 -0.09
CA LYS A 289 12.95 -7.81 -0.28
C LYS A 289 13.12 -8.29 -1.71
N THR A 290 13.94 -9.32 -1.89
CA THR A 290 14.08 -10.05 -3.15
C THR A 290 13.14 -11.26 -3.17
N TYR A 291 12.55 -11.54 -4.34
CA TYR A 291 11.73 -12.72 -4.57
C TYR A 291 12.49 -13.67 -5.51
N GLU A 292 13.39 -14.47 -4.94
CA GLU A 292 14.34 -15.28 -5.71
C GLU A 292 13.78 -16.66 -6.10
N PHE A 293 13.96 -17.06 -7.36
CA PHE A 293 13.47 -18.31 -7.91
C PHE A 293 14.46 -18.92 -8.93
N LEU A 294 14.43 -20.24 -9.09
CA LEU A 294 15.29 -20.99 -10.00
C LEU A 294 14.47 -21.53 -11.19
N VAL A 295 14.97 -21.35 -12.41
CA VAL A 295 14.43 -22.00 -13.62
C VAL A 295 15.25 -23.27 -13.94
N GLY A 296 14.55 -24.41 -14.00
CA GLY A 296 15.11 -25.71 -14.38
C GLY A 296 15.13 -25.95 -15.89
N ARG A 297 16.01 -26.88 -16.34
CA ARG A 297 16.11 -27.32 -17.75
C ARG A 297 14.83 -27.97 -18.28
N ASP A 298 14.03 -28.51 -17.38
CA ASP A 298 12.73 -29.14 -17.61
C ASP A 298 11.57 -28.13 -17.63
N LYS A 299 11.87 -26.82 -17.63
CA LYS A 299 10.91 -25.70 -17.56
C LYS A 299 10.22 -25.54 -16.21
N GLN A 300 10.61 -26.30 -15.18
CA GLN A 300 10.04 -26.13 -13.85
C GLN A 300 10.68 -24.94 -13.13
N ILE A 301 9.84 -24.14 -12.48
CA ILE A 301 10.23 -23.06 -11.58
C ILE A 301 10.33 -23.63 -10.17
N THR A 302 11.38 -23.29 -9.44
CA THR A 302 11.50 -23.59 -8.00
C THR A 302 11.51 -22.29 -7.19
N TYR A 303 10.55 -22.15 -6.26
CA TYR A 303 10.40 -21.01 -5.36
C TYR A 303 9.89 -21.52 -4.00
N ASN A 304 10.44 -21.01 -2.89
CA ASN A 304 10.11 -21.44 -1.51
C ASN A 304 10.05 -22.97 -1.31
N GLY A 305 10.97 -23.71 -1.95
CA GLY A 305 11.05 -25.17 -1.88
C GLY A 305 10.00 -25.94 -2.70
N LYS A 306 9.12 -25.26 -3.42
CA LYS A 306 8.11 -25.85 -4.32
C LYS A 306 8.61 -25.81 -5.77
N THR A 307 8.54 -26.92 -6.49
CA THR A 307 8.96 -27.04 -7.90
C THR A 307 7.77 -27.43 -8.79
N GLU A 308 7.38 -26.56 -9.72
CA GLU A 308 6.26 -26.79 -10.66
C GLU A 308 6.48 -26.06 -12.00
N SER A 309 5.77 -26.45 -13.07
CA SER A 309 5.87 -25.81 -14.40
C SER A 309 5.32 -24.37 -14.51
N ASN A 310 4.61 -23.88 -13.48
CA ASN A 310 4.11 -22.50 -13.41
C ASN A 310 3.85 -22.13 -11.93
N VAL A 311 4.87 -21.58 -11.27
CA VAL A 311 4.75 -21.17 -9.86
C VAL A 311 4.26 -19.72 -9.77
N THR A 312 3.38 -19.47 -8.80
CA THR A 312 2.98 -18.12 -8.39
C THR A 312 3.81 -17.65 -7.21
N ILE A 313 4.40 -16.46 -7.33
CA ILE A 313 5.09 -15.71 -6.30
C ILE A 313 4.08 -14.73 -5.71
N ASP A 314 3.66 -14.95 -4.46
CA ASP A 314 2.90 -13.96 -3.69
C ASP A 314 3.85 -12.89 -3.13
N ALA A 315 3.55 -11.63 -3.42
CA ALA A 315 4.22 -10.45 -2.91
C ALA A 315 3.18 -9.51 -2.27
N ASN A 316 3.55 -8.77 -1.22
CA ASN A 316 2.62 -7.90 -0.48
C ASN A 316 3.29 -6.58 -0.10
N ASN A 317 2.55 -5.47 -0.15
CA ASN A 317 2.86 -4.25 0.62
C ASN A 317 1.93 -4.14 1.81
N GLU A 318 2.50 -3.72 2.93
CA GLU A 318 1.73 -3.34 4.10
C GLU A 318 1.33 -1.86 4.01
N LYS A 319 0.24 -1.50 4.67
CA LYS A 319 -0.26 -0.14 4.85
C LYS A 319 -0.83 -0.03 6.26
N PRO A 320 -0.28 0.83 7.13
CA PRO A 320 -0.89 1.10 8.43
C PRO A 320 -2.20 1.83 8.27
N ASP A 321 -2.99 1.88 9.33
CA ASP A 321 -4.15 2.75 9.41
C ASP A 321 -4.36 3.27 10.83
N MET A 322 -5.05 4.40 10.99
CA MET A 322 -5.35 5.02 12.27
C MET A 322 -6.81 5.49 12.33
N LYS A 323 -7.43 5.40 13.51
CA LYS A 323 -8.69 6.10 13.83
C LYS A 323 -8.56 6.85 15.16
N LYS A 324 -9.07 8.09 15.25
CA LYS A 324 -9.25 8.85 16.49
C LYS A 324 -10.74 8.94 16.84
N GLU A 325 -11.07 8.73 18.10
CA GLU A 325 -12.44 8.82 18.62
C GLU A 325 -12.46 9.56 19.96
N VAL A 326 -13.53 10.31 20.21
CA VAL A 326 -13.88 10.92 21.50
C VAL A 326 -15.04 10.15 22.10
N GLN A 327 -15.10 10.00 23.43
CA GLN A 327 -16.26 9.36 24.04
C GLN A 327 -17.45 10.32 24.06
N ASP A 328 -18.62 9.87 23.60
CA ASP A 328 -19.84 10.64 23.81
C ASP A 328 -20.30 10.56 25.27
N ARG A 329 -20.44 11.72 25.89
CA ARG A 329 -20.79 11.89 27.30
C ARG A 329 -22.21 11.42 27.65
N THR A 330 -23.09 11.21 26.68
CA THR A 330 -24.51 10.85 26.92
C THR A 330 -24.80 9.36 26.75
N THR A 331 -24.15 8.71 25.78
CA THR A 331 -24.31 7.29 25.43
C THR A 331 -23.17 6.42 25.94
N GLY A 332 -21.96 6.99 26.10
CA GLY A 332 -20.73 6.24 26.37
C GLY A 332 -20.09 5.62 25.12
N ASN A 333 -20.65 5.85 23.92
CA ASN A 333 -20.09 5.40 22.66
C ASN A 333 -18.76 6.09 22.34
N TRP A 334 -17.99 5.52 21.40
CA TRP A 334 -16.87 6.20 20.77
C TRP A 334 -17.34 6.80 19.44
N GLU A 335 -17.26 8.12 19.33
CA GLU A 335 -17.76 8.93 18.21
C GLU A 335 -16.68 9.94 17.78
N HIS A 336 -17.00 10.90 16.90
CA HIS A 336 -16.05 11.96 16.49
C HIS A 336 -16.41 13.34 17.06
N GLU A 337 -17.58 13.47 17.70
CA GLU A 337 -18.06 14.70 18.34
C GLU A 337 -18.76 14.40 19.67
N SER A 338 -18.66 15.32 20.64
CA SER A 338 -19.52 15.34 21.84
C SER A 338 -19.48 16.72 22.51
N ASP A 339 -20.20 16.91 23.62
CA ASP A 339 -20.19 18.14 24.41
C ASP A 339 -19.78 17.92 25.88
N TYR A 340 -18.97 18.84 26.42
CA TYR A 340 -18.38 18.77 27.77
C TYR A 340 -18.37 20.14 28.46
N ASN A 341 -18.18 20.17 29.78
CA ASN A 341 -17.97 21.43 30.52
C ASN A 341 -16.51 21.84 30.49
N VAL A 342 -16.25 23.15 30.55
CA VAL A 342 -14.91 23.66 30.89
C VAL A 342 -14.48 23.10 32.25
N GLY A 343 -13.30 22.51 32.31
CA GLY A 343 -12.75 21.82 33.47
C GLY A 343 -13.11 20.33 33.59
N ASP A 344 -13.96 19.77 32.71
CA ASP A 344 -14.12 18.31 32.60
C ASP A 344 -12.84 17.68 32.00
N PHE A 345 -12.64 16.39 32.29
CA PHE A 345 -11.72 15.52 31.57
C PHE A 345 -12.50 14.75 30.50
N VAL A 346 -12.10 14.90 29.24
CA VAL A 346 -12.70 14.31 28.04
C VAL A 346 -11.93 13.02 27.69
N PRO A 347 -12.58 11.84 27.64
CA PRO A 347 -11.92 10.61 27.24
C PRO A 347 -11.73 10.54 25.72
N TYR A 348 -10.52 10.20 25.31
CA TYR A 348 -10.11 9.97 23.92
C TYR A 348 -9.53 8.58 23.73
N LYS A 349 -9.66 8.06 22.51
CA LYS A 349 -9.11 6.78 22.09
C LYS A 349 -8.55 6.88 20.66
N ILE A 350 -7.34 6.37 20.46
CA ILE A 350 -6.70 6.26 19.15
C ILE A 350 -6.42 4.77 18.90
N THR A 351 -6.85 4.26 17.76
CA THR A 351 -6.62 2.87 17.33
C THR A 351 -5.72 2.86 16.10
N ILE A 352 -4.61 2.13 16.15
CA ILE A 352 -3.63 2.01 15.08
C ILE A 352 -3.58 0.55 14.62
N ASN A 353 -3.80 0.31 13.32
CA ASN A 353 -3.50 -0.95 12.65
C ASN A 353 -2.00 -0.98 12.33
N VAL A 354 -1.25 -1.86 12.99
CA VAL A 354 0.22 -1.99 12.84
C VAL A 354 0.54 -2.88 11.63
N PRO A 355 1.42 -2.45 10.71
CA PRO A 355 1.74 -3.22 9.51
C PRO A 355 2.59 -4.46 9.84
N ASN A 356 2.48 -5.55 9.06
CA ASN A 356 3.24 -6.78 9.37
C ASN A 356 4.77 -6.62 9.20
N ASN A 357 5.21 -5.59 8.47
CA ASN A 357 6.61 -5.26 8.23
C ASN A 357 7.17 -4.18 9.18
N ILE A 358 6.45 -3.85 10.28
CA ILE A 358 6.80 -2.75 11.21
C ILE A 358 8.27 -2.76 11.65
N THR A 359 8.87 -3.92 11.89
CA THR A 359 10.28 -4.05 12.33
C THR A 359 11.33 -3.62 11.31
N GLN A 360 10.92 -3.29 10.08
CA GLN A 360 11.78 -2.84 8.99
C GLN A 360 11.59 -1.34 8.66
N LEU A 361 10.66 -0.65 9.32
CA LEU A 361 10.47 0.80 9.14
C LEU A 361 11.56 1.58 9.90
N LYS A 362 12.01 2.71 9.34
CA LYS A 362 12.94 3.61 10.03
C LYS A 362 12.19 4.54 10.99
N ASP A 363 10.96 4.92 10.63
CA ASP A 363 10.05 5.79 11.39
C ASP A 363 8.67 5.14 11.56
N PHE A 364 8.15 5.20 12.79
CA PHE A 364 6.73 5.02 13.11
C PHE A 364 6.40 5.85 14.35
N SER A 365 5.56 6.87 14.22
CA SER A 365 5.24 7.79 15.32
C SER A 365 3.80 8.31 15.25
N LEU A 366 3.27 8.66 16.41
CA LEU A 366 1.97 9.31 16.58
C LEU A 366 2.18 10.66 17.26
N THR A 367 1.55 11.72 16.76
CA THR A 367 1.43 13.00 17.47
C THR A 367 -0.04 13.36 17.63
N ASP A 368 -0.41 13.85 18.81
CA ASP A 368 -1.72 14.35 19.13
C ASP A 368 -1.68 15.86 19.38
N LYS A 369 -2.69 16.58 18.90
CA LYS A 369 -2.71 18.05 18.88
C LYS A 369 -4.10 18.60 19.25
N PRO A 370 -4.36 18.83 20.55
CA PRO A 370 -5.56 19.52 21.01
C PRO A 370 -5.58 21.01 20.67
N THR A 371 -6.77 21.60 20.69
CA THR A 371 -7.04 23.05 20.70
C THR A 371 -8.17 23.32 21.70
N GLY A 372 -7.99 24.28 22.61
CA GLY A 372 -8.90 24.51 23.74
C GLY A 372 -8.86 23.41 24.84
N LEU A 373 -8.01 22.41 24.67
CA LEU A 373 -7.84 21.21 25.49
C LEU A 373 -6.37 21.06 25.91
N GLU A 374 -6.10 20.26 26.95
CA GLU A 374 -4.76 19.82 27.35
C GLU A 374 -4.74 18.32 27.65
N ASP A 375 -3.89 17.57 26.95
CA ASP A 375 -3.80 16.12 27.10
C ASP A 375 -3.09 15.72 28.41
N MET A 376 -3.62 14.70 29.08
CA MET A 376 -3.09 14.16 30.33
C MET A 376 -2.30 12.87 30.07
N THR A 377 -0.98 12.97 30.14
CA THR A 377 -0.04 11.84 30.03
C THR A 377 0.15 11.09 31.35
N ASP A 378 -0.14 11.73 32.48
CA ASP A 378 0.34 11.31 33.80
C ASP A 378 -0.74 10.53 34.61
N SER A 379 -1.95 10.45 34.06
CA SER A 379 -3.13 9.84 34.69
C SER A 379 -4.09 9.33 33.62
N ASP A 380 -4.59 8.10 33.76
CA ASP A 380 -5.51 7.41 32.84
C ASP A 380 -5.01 7.22 31.40
N PHE A 381 -3.73 7.52 31.14
CA PHE A 381 -3.04 7.21 29.89
C PHE A 381 -2.69 5.71 29.82
N SER A 382 -3.01 5.03 28.72
CA SER A 382 -2.73 3.61 28.52
C SER A 382 -2.42 3.29 27.05
N VAL A 383 -1.55 2.30 26.81
CA VAL A 383 -1.11 1.90 25.46
C VAL A 383 -1.16 0.38 25.37
N LYS A 384 -2.22 -0.15 24.78
CA LYS A 384 -2.53 -1.58 24.77
C LYS A 384 -2.37 -2.20 23.39
N CYS A 385 -2.08 -3.49 23.35
CA CYS A 385 -2.30 -4.35 22.18
C CYS A 385 -3.15 -5.54 22.61
N ASN A 386 -4.24 -5.82 21.90
CA ASN A 386 -5.23 -6.86 22.25
C ASN A 386 -5.66 -6.81 23.73
N ASP A 387 -6.08 -5.63 24.20
CA ASP A 387 -6.47 -5.30 25.59
C ASP A 387 -5.37 -5.43 26.68
N ALA A 388 -4.18 -5.93 26.37
CA ALA A 388 -3.03 -6.01 27.28
C ALA A 388 -2.12 -4.77 27.15
N GLU A 389 -1.62 -4.22 28.27
CA GLU A 389 -0.65 -3.11 28.25
C GLU A 389 0.67 -3.51 27.57
N ILE A 390 1.20 -2.64 26.72
CA ILE A 390 2.53 -2.81 26.12
C ILE A 390 3.60 -2.69 27.21
N THR A 391 4.47 -3.71 27.31
CA THR A 391 5.56 -3.72 28.30
C THR A 391 6.71 -2.82 27.83
N ASN A 392 6.64 -1.54 28.19
CA ASN A 392 7.56 -0.49 27.75
C ASN A 392 8.55 -0.07 28.86
N THR A 393 9.26 -1.02 29.46
CA THR A 393 10.30 -0.71 30.46
C THR A 393 11.46 0.05 29.82
N ASP A 394 11.95 1.10 30.49
CA ASP A 394 13.06 1.96 30.03
C ASP A 394 12.86 2.56 28.61
N ASN A 395 11.61 2.74 28.17
CA ASN A 395 11.21 3.16 26.82
C ASN A 395 11.64 2.22 25.68
N SER A 396 11.71 0.91 25.95
CA SER A 396 12.19 -0.11 25.01
C SER A 396 11.35 -0.29 23.73
N VAL A 397 10.06 0.04 23.77
CA VAL A 397 9.11 -0.10 22.65
C VAL A 397 8.68 1.27 22.11
N TYR A 398 8.56 2.28 22.97
CA TYR A 398 8.25 3.65 22.57
C TYR A 398 8.72 4.68 23.61
N THR A 399 8.95 5.92 23.18
CA THR A 399 9.02 7.08 24.08
C THR A 399 7.71 7.86 24.04
N LEU A 400 7.27 8.39 25.19
CA LEU A 400 6.15 9.33 25.29
C LEU A 400 6.70 10.70 25.68
N THR A 401 6.34 11.74 24.93
CA THR A 401 6.78 13.13 25.18
C THR A 401 5.57 14.05 25.16
N LYS A 402 5.25 14.73 26.28
CA LYS A 402 4.25 15.81 26.31
C LYS A 402 4.83 17.09 25.70
N ASN A 403 4.02 17.83 24.95
CA ASN A 403 4.39 19.08 24.32
C ASN A 403 3.65 20.25 25.01
N ASP A 404 4.40 21.11 25.70
CA ASP A 404 3.83 22.22 26.47
C ASP A 404 3.33 23.40 25.62
N ASP A 405 3.75 23.51 24.35
CA ASP A 405 3.30 24.58 23.45
C ASP A 405 2.00 24.19 22.73
N THR A 406 1.87 22.94 22.28
CA THR A 406 0.64 22.42 21.64
C THR A 406 -0.37 21.85 22.63
N LYS A 407 0.03 21.65 23.89
CA LYS A 407 -0.73 20.95 24.94
C LYS A 407 -1.11 19.49 24.64
N GLY A 408 -0.51 18.91 23.61
CA GLY A 408 -0.66 17.50 23.24
C GLY A 408 0.55 16.63 23.59
N PHE A 409 0.70 15.50 22.90
CA PHE A 409 1.81 14.56 23.09
C PHE A 409 2.29 13.93 21.79
N THR A 410 3.50 13.35 21.82
CA THR A 410 4.05 12.50 20.77
C THR A 410 4.46 11.15 21.36
N ILE A 411 4.07 10.06 20.69
CA ILE A 411 4.63 8.71 20.88
C ILE A 411 5.58 8.44 19.71
N SER A 412 6.86 8.26 19.98
CA SER A 412 7.82 7.75 19.00
C SER A 412 8.07 6.28 19.29
N PHE A 413 7.60 5.39 18.41
CA PHE A 413 7.84 3.96 18.57
C PHE A 413 9.27 3.60 18.14
N VAL A 414 9.77 2.47 18.65
CA VAL A 414 11.05 1.84 18.26
C VAL A 414 10.69 0.66 17.35
N PRO A 415 10.68 0.82 16.01
CA PRO A 415 9.99 -0.15 15.15
C PRO A 415 10.59 -1.55 15.22
N THR A 416 11.91 -1.66 15.36
CA THR A 416 12.66 -2.90 15.56
C THR A 416 12.27 -3.68 16.83
N ALA A 417 11.66 -3.03 17.82
CA ALA A 417 11.14 -3.65 19.03
C ALA A 417 9.64 -4.04 18.93
N MET A 418 8.97 -3.73 17.82
CA MET A 418 7.52 -3.95 17.66
C MET A 418 7.14 -5.31 17.05
N GLY A 419 8.05 -6.28 17.01
CA GLY A 419 7.81 -7.60 16.38
C GLY A 419 6.58 -8.32 16.91
N ASP A 420 6.35 -8.27 18.23
CA ASP A 420 5.19 -8.92 18.88
C ASP A 420 3.86 -8.20 18.62
N TYR A 421 3.87 -7.00 18.01
CA TYR A 421 2.67 -6.21 17.67
C TYR A 421 2.42 -6.12 16.15
N ALA A 422 3.26 -6.75 15.34
CA ALA A 422 3.11 -6.79 13.89
C ALA A 422 1.74 -7.37 13.48
N GLY A 423 1.05 -6.72 12.54
CA GLY A 423 -0.25 -7.13 12.03
C GLY A 423 -1.44 -6.97 12.99
N GLN A 424 -1.26 -6.31 14.14
CA GLN A 424 -2.24 -6.22 15.22
C GLN A 424 -2.71 -4.78 15.46
N GLN A 425 -3.63 -4.58 16.41
CA GLN A 425 -4.12 -3.26 16.80
C GLN A 425 -3.47 -2.77 18.08
N ILE A 426 -2.90 -1.57 18.04
CA ILE A 426 -2.52 -0.79 19.21
C ILE A 426 -3.66 0.19 19.53
N VAL A 427 -4.13 0.18 20.77
CA VAL A 427 -5.18 1.07 21.27
C VAL A 427 -4.60 1.94 22.37
N ILE A 428 -4.61 3.24 22.14
CA ILE A 428 -4.16 4.28 23.08
C ILE A 428 -5.41 4.94 23.66
N THR A 429 -5.49 5.06 24.98
CA THR A 429 -6.58 5.76 25.67
C THR A 429 -6.01 6.77 26.65
N TYR A 430 -6.62 7.95 26.74
CA TYR A 430 -6.18 9.02 27.63
C TYR A 430 -7.33 10.00 27.87
N ASN A 431 -7.13 10.92 28.81
CA ASN A 431 -8.04 12.01 29.07
C ASN A 431 -7.40 13.33 28.63
N ALA A 432 -8.18 14.26 28.06
CA ALA A 432 -7.76 15.64 27.85
C ALA A 432 -8.68 16.60 28.60
N LYS A 433 -8.11 17.59 29.27
CA LYS A 433 -8.84 18.55 30.10
C LYS A 433 -9.33 19.73 29.26
N LEU A 434 -10.64 20.00 29.25
CA LEU A 434 -11.18 21.17 28.54
C LEU A 434 -10.82 22.45 29.31
N LEU A 435 -10.12 23.38 28.66
CA LEU A 435 -9.50 24.54 29.30
C LEU A 435 -10.46 25.75 29.41
N ASP A 436 -10.09 26.74 30.22
CA ASP A 436 -10.84 28.00 30.32
C ASP A 436 -10.61 28.95 29.13
N THR A 437 -9.78 28.52 28.17
CA THR A 437 -9.62 29.08 26.82
C THR A 437 -10.55 28.45 25.78
N ALA A 438 -11.33 27.42 26.15
CA ALA A 438 -12.19 26.70 25.21
C ALA A 438 -13.24 27.62 24.55
N VAL A 439 -13.29 27.57 23.22
CA VAL A 439 -14.26 28.34 22.43
C VAL A 439 -15.64 27.71 22.50
N LYS A 440 -16.66 28.55 22.33
CA LYS A 440 -18.09 28.21 22.41
C LYS A 440 -18.79 28.35 21.06
N THR A 441 -18.04 28.58 19.99
CA THR A 441 -18.51 28.77 18.61
C THR A 441 -18.58 27.43 17.86
N THR A 442 -19.04 27.46 16.62
CA THR A 442 -19.17 26.29 15.72
C THR A 442 -17.82 25.65 15.35
N GLU A 443 -16.72 26.38 15.49
CA GLU A 443 -15.33 25.86 15.38
C GLU A 443 -15.07 24.73 16.39
N GLY A 444 -15.70 24.81 17.56
CA GLY A 444 -15.52 23.86 18.65
C GLY A 444 -14.07 23.79 19.15
N ASN A 445 -13.77 22.74 19.90
CA ASN A 445 -12.46 22.50 20.48
C ASN A 445 -11.91 21.21 19.85
N PRO A 446 -11.25 21.31 18.67
CA PRO A 446 -10.78 20.15 17.95
C PRO A 446 -9.56 19.53 18.63
N ASN A 447 -9.43 18.21 18.48
CA ASN A 447 -8.19 17.49 18.70
C ASN A 447 -7.95 16.59 17.47
N THR A 448 -6.74 16.66 16.91
CA THR A 448 -6.30 15.90 15.74
C THR A 448 -5.13 14.99 16.12
N ALA A 449 -5.22 13.72 15.72
CA ALA A 449 -4.12 12.78 15.74
C ALA A 449 -3.47 12.72 14.36
N THR A 450 -2.15 12.56 14.30
CA THR A 450 -1.35 12.35 13.09
C THR A 450 -0.41 11.16 13.30
N LEU A 451 -0.60 10.08 12.54
CA LEU A 451 0.34 8.96 12.41
C LEU A 451 1.32 9.27 11.26
N GLU A 452 2.63 9.24 11.51
CA GLU A 452 3.70 9.41 10.51
C GLU A 452 4.55 8.13 10.44
N TYR A 453 4.84 7.63 9.24
CA TYR A 453 5.56 6.37 9.04
C TYR A 453 6.39 6.36 7.75
N SER A 454 7.51 5.63 7.76
CA SER A 454 8.34 5.42 6.57
C SER A 454 7.53 4.82 5.41
N ASN A 455 7.49 5.49 4.25
CA ASN A 455 6.76 5.00 3.08
C ASN A 455 7.56 4.04 2.18
N LYS A 456 8.83 3.75 2.53
CA LYS A 456 9.68 2.74 1.88
C LYS A 456 10.51 1.98 2.90
N ILE A 457 10.73 0.69 2.63
CA ILE A 457 11.77 -0.15 3.20
C ILE A 457 12.87 -0.29 2.14
N LEU A 458 14.11 0.00 2.52
CA LEU A 458 15.29 -0.05 1.66
C LEU A 458 16.29 -1.07 2.21
N PRO A 459 17.13 -1.70 1.36
CA PRO A 459 18.08 -2.71 1.84
C PRO A 459 19.11 -2.07 2.78
N GLU A 460 19.46 -2.76 3.88
CA GLU A 460 20.44 -2.26 4.86
C GLU A 460 21.88 -2.24 4.31
N THR A 461 22.16 -2.95 3.22
CA THR A 461 23.48 -3.01 2.56
C THR A 461 23.31 -3.03 1.04
N ASP A 462 24.18 -2.31 0.32
CA ASP A 462 24.18 -2.35 -1.15
C ASP A 462 24.88 -3.63 -1.64
N ASP A 463 24.15 -4.50 -2.36
CA ASP A 463 24.72 -5.68 -3.03
C ASP A 463 25.37 -5.34 -4.40
N GLY A 464 25.38 -4.06 -4.77
CA GLY A 464 25.89 -3.52 -6.03
C GLY A 464 24.86 -3.55 -7.17
N SER A 465 23.75 -4.26 -7.01
CA SER A 465 22.84 -4.64 -8.11
C SER A 465 21.35 -4.42 -7.83
N ASN A 466 20.90 -4.35 -6.56
CA ASN A 466 19.58 -3.85 -6.22
C ASN A 466 19.48 -2.36 -6.66
N PRO A 467 18.45 -1.97 -7.43
CA PRO A 467 18.24 -0.57 -7.82
C PRO A 467 17.92 0.34 -6.62
N ASN A 468 17.27 -0.20 -5.58
CA ASN A 468 17.06 0.49 -4.32
C ASN A 468 18.37 0.49 -3.52
N LYS A 469 18.80 1.65 -3.04
CA LYS A 469 20.04 1.81 -2.27
C LYS A 469 19.76 2.03 -0.78
N PRO A 470 20.67 1.62 0.12
CA PRO A 470 20.54 1.91 1.54
C PRO A 470 20.42 3.41 1.81
N SER A 471 19.54 3.80 2.72
CA SER A 471 19.42 5.15 3.24
C SER A 471 18.79 5.13 4.62
N ASP A 472 19.37 5.87 5.57
CA ASP A 472 18.77 6.09 6.89
C ASP A 472 17.57 7.05 6.82
N THR A 473 17.50 7.88 5.77
CA THR A 473 16.39 8.80 5.51
C THR A 473 15.52 8.30 4.36
N VAL A 474 14.22 8.18 4.61
CA VAL A 474 13.19 7.81 3.63
C VAL A 474 12.04 8.80 3.66
N GLY A 475 11.21 8.81 2.61
CA GLY A 475 9.94 9.54 2.62
C GLY A 475 8.99 9.01 3.69
N LYS A 476 8.03 9.84 4.12
CA LYS A 476 7.10 9.47 5.18
C LYS A 476 5.65 9.80 4.82
N ASP A 477 4.80 8.79 4.74
CA ASP A 477 3.37 8.99 4.52
C ASP A 477 2.67 9.23 5.87
N LYS A 478 1.48 9.85 5.82
CA LYS A 478 0.74 10.34 7.00
C LYS A 478 -0.72 9.93 6.96
N ILE A 479 -1.31 9.75 8.14
CA ILE A 479 -2.75 9.58 8.34
C ILE A 479 -3.17 10.52 9.47
N GLU A 480 -4.12 11.40 9.18
CA GLU A 480 -4.67 12.35 10.13
C GLU A 480 -6.16 12.06 10.37
N ASP A 481 -6.57 12.14 11.63
CA ASP A 481 -7.96 11.92 12.04
C ASP A 481 -8.33 12.85 13.20
N SER A 482 -9.46 13.54 13.07
CA SER A 482 -9.86 14.65 13.94
C SER A 482 -11.18 14.39 14.64
N THR A 483 -11.32 15.04 15.79
CA THR A 483 -12.48 14.94 16.69
C THR A 483 -12.76 16.32 17.26
N VAL A 484 -14.01 16.65 17.61
CA VAL A 484 -14.38 17.99 18.10
C VAL A 484 -15.20 17.94 19.39
N VAL A 485 -14.88 18.81 20.34
CA VAL A 485 -15.64 18.96 21.59
C VAL A 485 -16.32 20.31 21.63
N TYR A 486 -17.63 20.30 21.82
CA TYR A 486 -18.42 21.52 22.03
C TYR A 486 -18.60 21.83 23.52
N THR A 487 -18.72 23.12 23.82
CA THR A 487 -19.12 23.62 25.13
C THR A 487 -19.92 24.89 24.94
N PHE A 488 -20.97 25.08 25.73
CA PHE A 488 -22.02 26.06 25.43
C PHE A 488 -22.14 27.15 26.48
N LYS A 489 -22.80 28.24 26.11
CA LYS A 489 -23.03 29.42 26.93
C LYS A 489 -24.46 29.45 27.49
N LEU A 490 -24.59 29.67 28.80
CA LEU A 490 -25.89 29.78 29.47
C LEU A 490 -26.12 31.24 29.89
N LYS A 491 -26.83 32.01 29.06
CA LYS A 491 -27.21 33.38 29.39
C LYS A 491 -28.48 33.38 30.25
N ILE A 492 -28.55 34.24 31.27
CA ILE A 492 -29.76 34.43 32.09
C ILE A 492 -30.21 35.88 32.02
N ASN A 493 -31.42 36.13 31.54
CA ASN A 493 -32.07 37.44 31.51
C ASN A 493 -32.97 37.60 32.74
N LYS A 494 -32.55 38.39 33.74
CA LYS A 494 -33.31 38.63 34.96
C LYS A 494 -34.25 39.82 34.80
N LYS A 495 -35.55 39.57 34.94
CA LYS A 495 -36.61 40.52 34.57
C LYS A 495 -37.61 40.82 35.69
N ALA A 496 -38.19 42.02 35.64
CA ALA A 496 -39.15 42.53 36.61
C ALA A 496 -40.61 42.37 36.15
N ASN A 497 -41.39 41.56 36.87
CA ASN A 497 -42.84 41.33 36.74
C ASN A 497 -43.33 40.64 35.45
N SER A 498 -42.73 40.92 34.29
CA SER A 498 -42.96 40.27 32.98
C SER A 498 -41.63 39.99 32.26
N ALA A 499 -41.65 39.28 31.12
CA ALA A 499 -40.45 39.01 30.31
C ALA A 499 -39.87 40.30 29.71
N ASP A 500 -40.72 41.19 29.22
CA ASP A 500 -40.37 42.53 28.69
C ASP A 500 -40.04 43.55 29.78
N GLY A 501 -40.03 43.12 31.05
CA GLY A 501 -39.84 43.98 32.20
C GLY A 501 -38.47 44.67 32.25
N SER A 502 -38.37 45.64 33.14
CA SER A 502 -37.08 46.24 33.50
C SER A 502 -36.10 45.15 33.97
N PRO A 503 -34.80 45.30 33.69
CA PRO A 503 -33.78 44.38 34.19
C PRO A 503 -33.63 44.45 35.72
N LEU A 504 -33.15 43.35 36.32
CA LEU A 504 -32.86 43.28 37.76
C LEU A 504 -31.40 42.88 38.01
N SER A 505 -30.61 43.86 38.46
CA SER A 505 -29.19 43.72 38.79
C SER A 505 -28.95 43.25 40.22
N GLY A 506 -27.78 42.68 40.50
CA GLY A 506 -27.36 42.27 41.85
C GLY A 506 -28.14 41.10 42.47
N VAL A 507 -28.91 40.38 41.65
CA VAL A 507 -29.56 39.10 41.96
C VAL A 507 -28.50 38.00 41.90
N ILE A 508 -28.53 37.06 42.84
CA ILE A 508 -27.57 35.95 42.93
C ILE A 508 -28.30 34.63 42.78
N PHE A 509 -27.73 33.73 41.97
CA PHE A 509 -28.14 32.35 41.84
C PHE A 509 -26.99 31.40 42.16
N ASP A 510 -27.31 30.23 42.69
CA ASP A 510 -26.45 29.06 42.63
C ASP A 510 -26.90 28.16 41.46
N LEU A 511 -25.96 27.83 40.57
CA LEU A 511 -26.18 26.91 39.45
C LEU A 511 -25.77 25.50 39.87
N TYR A 512 -26.70 24.55 39.70
CA TYR A 512 -26.49 23.13 39.95
C TYR A 512 -26.64 22.35 38.65
N LYS A 513 -25.74 21.39 38.41
CA LYS A 513 -25.79 20.46 37.29
C LYS A 513 -26.19 19.06 37.77
N LYS A 514 -26.98 18.33 36.98
CA LYS A 514 -27.23 16.90 37.16
C LYS A 514 -26.00 16.09 36.75
N VAL A 515 -25.53 15.22 37.64
CA VAL A 515 -24.29 14.46 37.49
C VAL A 515 -24.53 12.97 37.75
N PRO A 516 -23.60 12.06 37.35
CA PRO A 516 -23.69 10.65 37.70
C PRO A 516 -23.76 10.41 39.21
N ASN A 517 -24.40 9.31 39.61
CA ASN A 517 -24.49 8.94 41.03
C ASN A 517 -23.09 8.70 41.62
N GLY A 518 -22.88 9.10 42.88
CA GLY A 518 -21.58 9.01 43.55
C GLY A 518 -20.56 10.10 43.19
N THR A 519 -20.89 11.06 42.31
CA THR A 519 -19.99 12.17 41.95
C THR A 519 -19.53 12.96 43.18
N GLN A 520 -18.22 13.08 43.38
CA GLN A 520 -17.65 13.80 44.52
C GLN A 520 -18.06 15.29 44.52
N GLY A 521 -18.54 15.77 45.67
CA GLY A 521 -19.03 17.14 45.84
C GLY A 521 -20.45 17.39 45.31
N ALA A 522 -21.20 16.35 44.95
CA ALA A 522 -22.65 16.45 44.81
C ALA A 522 -23.35 16.66 46.16
N LEU A 523 -24.57 17.20 46.13
CA LEU A 523 -25.49 17.28 47.26
C LEU A 523 -25.89 15.89 47.75
N SER A 524 -26.25 15.79 49.03
CA SER A 524 -27.04 14.65 49.52
C SER A 524 -28.47 14.69 48.97
N ASP A 525 -29.16 13.55 48.94
CA ASP A 525 -30.58 13.49 48.59
C ASP A 525 -31.44 14.38 49.52
N GLU A 526 -31.04 14.53 50.79
CA GLU A 526 -31.72 15.40 51.76
C GLU A 526 -31.57 16.89 51.40
N ASP A 527 -30.38 17.30 50.96
CA ASP A 527 -30.11 18.70 50.56
C ASP A 527 -30.73 19.02 49.20
N ALA A 528 -30.69 18.09 48.25
CA ALA A 528 -31.43 18.21 46.99
C ALA A 528 -32.94 18.33 47.24
N ALA A 529 -33.49 17.58 48.20
CA ALA A 529 -34.89 17.68 48.60
C ALA A 529 -35.23 19.03 49.29
N LYS A 530 -34.31 19.63 50.07
CA LYS A 530 -34.49 20.99 50.65
C LYS A 530 -34.64 22.07 49.57
N PHE A 531 -33.96 21.94 48.44
CA PHE A 531 -34.16 22.81 47.28
C PHE A 531 -35.37 22.42 46.40
N GLY A 532 -36.00 21.27 46.63
CA GLY A 532 -37.10 20.77 45.81
C GLY A 532 -36.67 20.24 44.44
N PHE A 533 -35.44 19.73 44.32
CA PHE A 533 -34.94 19.15 43.06
C PHE A 533 -35.66 17.82 42.72
N THR A 534 -35.79 17.54 41.43
CA THR A 534 -36.26 16.23 40.94
C THR A 534 -35.22 15.13 41.14
N ARG A 535 -35.67 13.86 41.18
CA ARG A 535 -34.84 12.70 41.54
C ARG A 535 -33.62 12.55 40.63
N GLY A 536 -32.44 12.76 41.20
CA GLY A 536 -31.15 12.66 40.54
C GLY A 536 -30.04 13.18 41.46
N THR A 537 -28.79 12.98 41.09
CA THR A 537 -27.63 13.49 41.82
C THR A 537 -27.25 14.85 41.27
N TRP A 538 -27.11 15.87 42.13
CA TRP A 538 -26.96 17.27 41.73
C TRP A 538 -25.72 17.89 42.37
N LYS A 539 -24.87 18.55 41.58
CA LYS A 539 -23.64 19.22 42.05
C LYS A 539 -23.71 20.71 41.77
N LYS A 540 -23.39 21.54 42.76
CA LYS A 540 -23.20 22.98 42.55
C LYS A 540 -21.97 23.18 41.66
N VAL A 541 -22.15 23.87 40.54
CA VAL A 541 -21.05 24.19 39.61
C VAL A 541 -20.61 25.65 39.73
N GLU A 542 -21.52 26.58 40.06
CA GLU A 542 -21.19 28.00 40.10
C GLU A 542 -22.11 28.81 41.03
N THR A 543 -21.68 30.03 41.40
CA THR A 543 -22.53 31.09 41.94
C THR A 543 -22.49 32.28 40.99
N LEU A 544 -23.63 32.63 40.42
CA LEU A 544 -23.79 33.63 39.37
C LEU A 544 -24.44 34.89 39.94
N THR A 545 -24.06 36.08 39.46
CA THR A 545 -24.66 37.37 39.87
C THR A 545 -25.03 38.21 38.66
N THR A 546 -26.23 38.79 38.63
CA THR A 546 -26.71 39.61 37.51
C THR A 546 -26.02 40.96 37.43
N GLY A 547 -25.56 41.32 36.24
CA GLY A 547 -24.94 42.60 35.89
C GLY A 547 -25.91 43.78 35.97
N SER A 548 -25.42 44.98 35.66
CA SER A 548 -26.20 46.23 35.68
C SER A 548 -27.35 46.25 34.64
N ASP A 549 -27.19 45.52 33.54
CA ASP A 549 -28.18 45.22 32.51
C ASP A 549 -29.18 44.12 32.90
N GLY A 550 -29.04 43.56 34.11
CA GLY A 550 -29.84 42.44 34.62
C GLY A 550 -29.58 41.11 33.91
N THR A 551 -28.50 40.97 33.14
CA THR A 551 -28.13 39.67 32.57
C THR A 551 -27.02 38.99 33.38
N ILE A 552 -26.97 37.67 33.33
CA ILE A 552 -25.74 36.91 33.57
C ILE A 552 -25.29 36.47 32.18
N ASP A 553 -24.20 37.06 31.71
CA ASP A 553 -23.37 36.50 30.65
C ASP A 553 -22.33 35.63 31.37
N THR A 554 -22.51 34.30 31.35
CA THR A 554 -21.56 33.37 31.99
C THR A 554 -20.20 33.56 31.37
N SER A 555 -19.17 33.69 32.21
CA SER A 555 -17.87 34.24 31.83
C SER A 555 -17.23 33.55 30.61
N ALA A 556 -16.33 34.26 29.91
CA ALA A 556 -15.55 33.68 28.82
C ALA A 556 -14.76 32.42 29.26
N LYS A 557 -14.41 32.34 30.55
CA LYS A 557 -13.70 31.24 31.21
C LYS A 557 -14.59 30.06 31.64
N THR A 558 -15.89 30.12 31.34
CA THR A 558 -16.86 29.07 31.63
C THR A 558 -17.49 28.54 30.34
N GLY A 559 -18.02 27.33 30.40
CA GLY A 559 -18.69 26.63 29.31
C GLY A 559 -19.33 25.36 29.84
N TYR A 560 -20.53 25.04 29.36
CA TYR A 560 -21.37 23.99 29.92
C TYR A 560 -21.75 22.97 28.85
N ALA A 561 -21.72 21.70 29.22
CA ALA A 561 -22.27 20.61 28.42
C ALA A 561 -23.81 20.63 28.44
N ASN A 562 -24.46 20.04 27.43
CA ASN A 562 -25.90 19.80 27.43
C ASN A 562 -26.35 18.94 28.63
N GLY A 563 -27.56 19.19 29.13
CA GLY A 563 -28.16 18.41 30.21
C GLY A 563 -29.14 19.18 31.09
N ASP A 564 -29.51 18.55 32.21
CA ASP A 564 -30.42 19.14 33.19
C ASP A 564 -29.64 19.95 34.25
N TYR A 565 -30.12 21.16 34.52
CA TYR A 565 -29.58 22.11 35.48
C TYR A 565 -30.70 22.69 36.37
N TYR A 566 -30.32 23.23 37.52
CA TYR A 566 -31.19 24.04 38.39
C TYR A 566 -30.52 25.36 38.74
N LEU A 567 -31.29 26.45 38.65
CA LEU A 567 -30.92 27.75 39.20
C LEU A 567 -31.70 28.00 40.50
N VAL A 568 -31.00 28.04 41.63
CA VAL A 568 -31.55 28.42 42.94
C VAL A 568 -31.27 29.90 43.16
N GLU A 569 -32.29 30.75 43.23
CA GLU A 569 -32.10 32.16 43.58
C GLU A 569 -31.77 32.27 45.08
N THR A 570 -30.58 32.76 45.41
CA THR A 570 -30.10 32.91 46.80
C THR A 570 -30.22 34.33 47.32
N LYS A 571 -30.33 35.33 46.43
CA LYS A 571 -30.59 36.73 46.75
C LYS A 571 -31.31 37.43 45.60
N THR A 572 -32.42 38.11 45.89
CA THR A 572 -33.18 38.93 44.92
C THR A 572 -32.81 40.43 45.03
N ALA A 573 -33.24 41.22 44.04
CA ALA A 573 -33.17 42.68 44.04
C ALA A 573 -34.19 43.30 45.02
N GLU A 574 -33.93 44.53 45.46
CA GLU A 574 -34.74 45.23 46.47
C GLU A 574 -36.20 45.44 46.02
N GLY A 575 -37.15 45.18 46.92
CA GLY A 575 -38.60 45.29 46.66
C GLY A 575 -39.22 44.12 45.89
N TYR A 576 -38.43 43.11 45.51
CA TYR A 576 -38.90 41.86 44.89
C TYR A 576 -38.90 40.70 45.88
N ASN A 577 -39.75 39.69 45.65
CA ASN A 577 -39.68 38.44 46.40
C ASN A 577 -38.57 37.56 45.81
N LEU A 578 -37.97 36.71 46.65
CA LEU A 578 -37.19 35.56 46.19
C LEU A 578 -38.10 34.55 45.46
N LEU A 579 -37.56 33.80 44.50
CA LEU A 579 -38.28 32.67 43.91
C LEU A 579 -38.67 31.62 44.97
N LYS A 580 -39.88 31.04 44.83
CA LYS A 580 -40.42 30.02 45.75
C LYS A 580 -39.92 28.59 45.49
N SER A 581 -39.26 28.39 44.35
CA SER A 581 -38.74 27.12 43.86
C SER A 581 -37.57 27.43 42.92
N PRO A 582 -36.63 26.50 42.73
CA PRO A 582 -35.60 26.65 41.71
C PRO A 582 -36.23 26.70 40.31
N VAL A 583 -35.48 27.26 39.36
CA VAL A 583 -35.81 27.19 37.93
C VAL A 583 -35.13 25.97 37.34
N THR A 584 -35.90 25.03 36.81
CA THR A 584 -35.38 23.94 35.97
C THR A 584 -34.86 24.53 34.66
N VAL A 585 -33.63 24.19 34.28
CA VAL A 585 -33.00 24.60 33.03
C VAL A 585 -32.54 23.34 32.30
N LYS A 586 -33.15 23.00 31.17
CA LYS A 586 -32.63 21.96 30.27
C LYS A 586 -31.83 22.66 29.17
N LEU A 587 -30.50 22.70 29.35
CA LEU A 587 -29.59 23.15 28.32
C LEU A 587 -29.53 22.06 27.24
N ASN A 588 -30.12 22.35 26.08
CA ASN A 588 -30.09 21.44 24.93
C ASN A 588 -29.91 22.24 23.64
N ILE A 589 -28.65 22.44 23.26
CA ILE A 589 -28.27 22.94 21.95
C ILE A 589 -28.00 21.70 21.09
N ALA A 590 -28.85 21.50 20.08
CA ALA A 590 -28.59 20.52 19.04
C ALA A 590 -27.49 21.08 18.13
N TYR A 591 -26.42 20.30 17.95
CA TYR A 591 -25.36 20.55 16.99
C TYR A 591 -25.41 19.50 15.89
N THR A 592 -24.83 19.79 14.73
CA THR A 592 -24.68 18.82 13.64
C THR A 592 -23.40 19.13 12.90
N THR A 593 -22.42 18.22 13.00
CA THR A 593 -21.08 18.41 12.44
C THR A 593 -20.93 17.77 11.07
N THR A 594 -20.73 18.61 10.06
CA THR A 594 -20.36 18.20 8.70
C THR A 594 -18.85 18.18 8.59
N TRP A 595 -18.27 16.98 8.57
CA TRP A 595 -16.85 16.78 8.35
C TRP A 595 -16.50 16.90 6.87
N THR A 596 -15.43 17.62 6.56
CA THR A 596 -14.83 17.62 5.21
C THR A 596 -14.08 16.30 5.02
N LYS A 597 -14.82 15.22 4.74
CA LYS A 597 -14.27 13.86 4.58
C LYS A 597 -13.41 13.78 3.33
N THR A 598 -12.12 13.54 3.53
CA THR A 598 -11.11 13.42 2.49
C THR A 598 -10.37 12.09 2.65
N ASP A 599 -11.07 10.99 2.35
CA ASP A 599 -10.45 9.69 2.12
C ASP A 599 -9.50 9.71 0.89
N ASP A 600 -9.56 10.80 0.11
CA ASP A 600 -8.55 11.23 -0.86
C ASP A 600 -7.19 11.49 -0.19
N TRP A 601 -6.12 10.98 -0.80
CA TRP A 601 -4.76 11.26 -0.35
C TRP A 601 -4.20 12.49 -1.07
N THR A 602 -3.71 13.45 -0.29
CA THR A 602 -2.91 14.57 -0.80
C THR A 602 -1.45 14.15 -0.96
N VAL A 603 -0.70 14.84 -1.83
CA VAL A 603 0.74 14.60 -2.06
C VAL A 603 1.47 15.95 -2.01
N ASP A 604 2.59 16.01 -1.28
CA ASP A 604 3.41 17.22 -1.15
C ASP A 604 4.42 17.40 -2.31
N SER A 605 5.29 18.41 -2.21
CA SER A 605 6.35 18.67 -3.21
C SER A 605 7.41 17.58 -3.31
N ASP A 606 7.53 16.76 -2.27
CA ASP A 606 8.64 15.83 -2.04
C ASP A 606 8.18 14.37 -2.30
N GLY A 607 6.88 14.18 -2.55
CA GLY A 607 6.24 12.90 -2.88
C GLY A 607 5.66 12.15 -1.68
N ASN A 608 5.65 12.76 -0.50
CA ASN A 608 5.01 12.22 0.71
C ASN A 608 3.50 12.37 0.61
N LYS A 609 2.74 11.41 1.14
CA LYS A 609 1.30 11.31 0.94
C LYS A 609 0.56 11.39 2.27
N THR A 610 -0.47 12.24 2.35
CA THR A 610 -1.26 12.45 3.58
C THR A 610 -2.74 12.14 3.34
N LEU A 611 -3.28 11.18 4.10
CA LEU A 611 -4.70 10.90 4.25
C LEU A 611 -5.29 11.74 5.38
N VAL A 612 -6.47 12.32 5.20
CA VAL A 612 -7.16 13.08 6.26
C VAL A 612 -8.61 12.61 6.38
N LYS A 613 -8.87 11.66 7.27
CA LYS A 613 -10.20 11.01 7.41
C LYS A 613 -11.28 11.99 7.85
N HIS A 614 -10.97 12.75 8.89
CA HIS A 614 -11.79 13.84 9.40
C HIS A 614 -10.87 15.05 9.60
N SER A 615 -11.25 16.18 9.00
CA SER A 615 -10.46 17.41 8.89
C SER A 615 -11.24 18.60 9.48
N GLU A 616 -11.21 19.77 8.83
CA GLU A 616 -12.04 20.91 9.18
C GLU A 616 -13.53 20.52 9.23
N SER A 617 -14.13 20.78 10.39
CA SER A 617 -15.52 20.48 10.73
C SER A 617 -16.37 21.75 10.64
N LYS A 618 -17.45 21.70 9.88
CA LYS A 618 -18.44 22.78 9.85
C LYS A 618 -19.72 22.38 10.58
N SER A 619 -20.20 23.24 11.47
CA SER A 619 -21.31 22.88 12.36
C SER A 619 -22.38 23.96 12.42
N THR A 620 -23.62 23.52 12.62
CA THR A 620 -24.76 24.39 12.94
C THR A 620 -25.17 24.19 14.39
N PHE A 621 -25.73 25.23 15.02
CA PHE A 621 -26.33 25.16 16.35
C PHE A 621 -27.81 25.55 16.28
N ALA A 622 -28.68 24.78 16.93
CA ALA A 622 -30.12 25.00 16.98
C ALA A 622 -30.73 24.57 18.32
N ALA A 623 -32.01 24.91 18.55
CA ALA A 623 -32.73 24.48 19.75
C ALA A 623 -32.97 22.96 19.73
N GLY A 624 -32.36 22.23 20.65
CA GLY A 624 -32.58 20.80 20.84
C GLY A 624 -33.89 20.50 21.56
N GLU A 625 -34.39 19.26 21.43
CA GLU A 625 -35.72 18.89 21.93
C GLU A 625 -35.89 19.19 23.44
N GLY A 626 -36.93 19.96 23.77
CA GLY A 626 -37.28 20.31 25.14
C GLY A 626 -36.32 21.30 25.83
N ALA A 627 -35.45 22.00 25.08
CA ALA A 627 -34.72 23.15 25.61
C ALA A 627 -35.68 24.14 26.28
N THR A 628 -35.33 24.62 27.49
CA THR A 628 -36.22 25.50 28.28
C THR A 628 -36.06 26.98 27.92
N GLY A 629 -34.86 27.39 27.48
CA GLY A 629 -34.52 28.74 27.08
C GLY A 629 -34.48 28.94 25.56
N GLN A 630 -34.35 30.19 25.12
CA GLN A 630 -34.17 30.52 23.71
C GLN A 630 -32.72 30.24 23.29
N VAL A 631 -32.51 29.29 22.37
CA VAL A 631 -31.20 29.05 21.75
C VAL A 631 -30.97 30.04 20.59
N THR A 632 -29.76 30.60 20.53
CA THR A 632 -29.25 31.31 19.35
C THR A 632 -28.99 30.30 18.24
N VAL A 633 -29.68 30.43 17.11
CA VAL A 633 -29.37 29.64 15.91
C VAL A 633 -28.07 30.17 15.31
N VAL A 634 -27.14 29.26 15.02
CA VAL A 634 -25.85 29.58 14.36
C VAL A 634 -25.73 28.73 13.11
N GLU A 635 -25.53 29.41 11.98
CA GLU A 635 -25.46 28.81 10.64
C GLU A 635 -24.04 28.33 10.31
N GLU A 636 -23.94 27.39 9.36
CA GLU A 636 -22.71 26.64 8.99
C GLU A 636 -21.44 27.49 8.76
N ASN A 637 -21.60 28.75 8.39
CA ASN A 637 -20.49 29.66 8.03
C ASN A 637 -20.31 30.82 9.04
N ASP A 638 -20.99 30.79 10.19
CA ASP A 638 -20.72 31.72 11.30
C ASP A 638 -19.87 31.02 12.37
N THR A 639 -18.56 31.27 12.32
CA THR A 639 -17.58 30.79 13.30
C THR A 639 -17.42 31.71 14.51
N THR A 640 -18.17 32.81 14.57
CA THR A 640 -17.96 33.91 15.52
C THR A 640 -19.01 33.98 16.62
N THR A 641 -20.20 33.42 16.42
CA THR A 641 -21.29 33.45 17.40
C THR A 641 -21.19 32.30 18.41
N ASP A 642 -21.17 32.62 19.71
CA ASP A 642 -21.28 31.66 20.82
C ASP A 642 -22.58 30.85 20.72
N GLY A 643 -22.49 29.52 20.73
CA GLY A 643 -23.59 28.59 20.95
C GLY A 643 -24.23 28.83 22.31
N THR A 644 -25.33 29.61 22.31
CA THR A 644 -25.89 30.22 23.52
C THR A 644 -27.35 29.82 23.72
N MET A 645 -27.70 29.40 24.93
CA MET A 645 -29.09 29.33 25.38
C MET A 645 -29.38 30.45 26.38
N THR A 646 -30.50 31.15 26.20
CA THR A 646 -30.92 32.29 27.02
C THR A 646 -32.18 31.98 27.83
N GLU A 647 -32.05 31.91 29.15
CA GLU A 647 -33.13 31.70 30.12
C GLU A 647 -33.69 33.03 30.63
N THR A 648 -35.02 33.20 30.65
CA THR A 648 -35.65 34.46 31.10
C THR A 648 -36.39 34.27 32.43
N ILE A 649 -35.80 34.80 33.51
CA ILE A 649 -36.26 34.55 34.88
C ILE A 649 -36.91 35.81 35.48
N ILE A 650 -38.21 35.73 35.76
CA ILE A 650 -39.04 36.87 36.20
C ILE A 650 -39.26 36.86 37.72
N ASN A 651 -38.87 37.93 38.43
CA ASN A 651 -39.33 38.15 39.81
C ASN A 651 -40.48 39.14 39.85
N ARG A 652 -41.43 38.90 40.74
CA ARG A 652 -42.59 39.77 40.97
C ARG A 652 -42.41 40.51 42.30
N LYS A 653 -42.86 41.76 42.38
CA LYS A 653 -42.80 42.55 43.62
C LYS A 653 -43.57 41.88 44.77
N GLY A 654 -43.15 42.14 46.00
CA GLY A 654 -43.92 41.77 47.19
C GLY A 654 -45.28 42.45 47.20
N PHE A 655 -46.30 41.80 47.76
CA PHE A 655 -47.50 42.52 48.18
C PHE A 655 -47.09 43.44 49.33
N THR A 656 -47.08 44.76 49.08
CA THR A 656 -47.11 45.74 50.15
C THR A 656 -48.46 45.61 50.86
N LEU A 657 -48.50 44.87 51.97
CA LEU A 657 -49.64 44.91 52.86
C LEU A 657 -49.88 46.38 53.26
N PRO A 658 -51.09 46.93 53.06
CA PRO A 658 -51.39 48.24 53.61
C PRO A 658 -51.23 48.19 55.13
N LYS A 659 -50.81 49.30 55.75
CA LYS A 659 -50.69 49.42 57.22
C LYS A 659 -52.06 49.38 57.89
N THR A 660 -52.66 48.20 57.99
CA THR A 660 -53.94 47.94 58.65
C THR A 660 -53.75 47.88 60.17
N GLY A 661 -53.47 49.05 60.77
CA GLY A 661 -53.32 49.22 62.22
C GLY A 661 -53.51 50.67 62.65
N ASP A 662 -52.76 51.59 62.04
CA ASP A 662 -52.60 52.98 62.53
C ASP A 662 -53.94 53.76 62.53
N ILE A 663 -54.65 53.83 61.39
CA ILE A 663 -55.84 54.69 61.24
C ILE A 663 -57.06 54.17 62.01
N GLY A 664 -57.36 52.86 61.90
CA GLY A 664 -58.54 52.26 62.54
C GLY A 664 -58.47 52.34 64.07
N THR A 665 -57.31 51.99 64.64
CA THR A 665 -57.09 52.01 66.09
C THR A 665 -57.17 53.43 66.66
N ALA A 666 -56.58 54.41 65.97
CA ALA A 666 -56.68 55.82 66.36
C ALA A 666 -58.13 56.32 66.36
N MET A 667 -58.92 55.99 65.34
CA MET A 667 -60.32 56.43 65.24
C MET A 667 -61.19 55.85 66.36
N PHE A 668 -61.08 54.55 66.65
CA PHE A 668 -61.81 53.94 67.77
C PHE A 668 -61.35 54.46 69.14
N LEU A 669 -60.06 54.74 69.32
CA LEU A 669 -59.53 55.34 70.55
C LEU A 669 -60.10 56.75 70.79
N ILE A 670 -60.12 57.60 69.75
CA ILE A 670 -60.68 58.96 69.83
C ILE A 670 -62.18 58.92 70.14
N ILE A 671 -62.94 58.05 69.48
CA ILE A 671 -64.39 57.90 69.73
C ILE A 671 -64.65 57.36 71.14
N GLY A 672 -63.86 56.38 71.61
CA GLY A 672 -63.98 55.81 72.95
C GLY A 672 -63.67 56.82 74.06
N ILE A 673 -62.60 57.59 73.93
CA ILE A 673 -62.24 58.67 74.87
C ILE A 673 -63.30 59.79 74.84
N GLY A 674 -63.77 60.20 73.66
CA GLY A 674 -64.85 61.18 73.52
C GLY A 674 -66.15 60.73 74.20
N GLY A 675 -66.54 59.46 74.02
CA GLY A 675 -67.70 58.87 74.68
C GLY A 675 -67.59 58.83 76.21
N MET A 676 -66.42 58.45 76.74
CA MET A 676 -66.18 58.48 78.19
C MET A 676 -66.21 59.90 78.76
N LEU A 677 -65.62 60.88 78.08
CA LEU A 677 -65.67 62.29 78.49
C LEU A 677 -67.10 62.85 78.47
N ALA A 678 -67.91 62.49 77.47
CA ALA A 678 -69.32 62.86 77.42
C ALA A 678 -70.13 62.24 78.57
N ALA A 679 -69.91 60.96 78.90
CA ALA A 679 -70.56 60.29 80.02
C ALA A 679 -70.19 60.94 81.38
N VAL A 680 -68.90 61.26 81.59
CA VAL A 680 -68.43 61.97 82.80
C VAL A 680 -69.03 63.38 82.88
N TYR A 681 -69.11 64.11 81.78
CA TYR A 681 -69.73 65.44 81.74
C TYR A 681 -71.23 65.39 82.12
N ILE A 682 -71.97 64.42 81.59
CA ILE A 682 -73.39 64.20 81.94
C ILE A 682 -73.53 63.85 83.43
N MET A 683 -72.70 62.94 83.95
CA MET A 683 -72.71 62.53 85.36
C MET A 683 -72.41 63.69 86.32
N LEU A 684 -71.45 64.56 85.97
CA LEU A 684 -71.14 65.78 86.73
C LEU A 684 -72.28 66.81 86.68
N ARG A 685 -72.96 66.95 85.53
CA ARG A 685 -74.10 67.88 85.38
C ARG A 685 -75.34 67.41 86.15
N GLY A 686 -75.54 66.10 86.31
CA GLY A 686 -76.63 65.53 87.10
C GLY A 686 -76.56 65.86 88.60
N ARG A 687 -75.36 66.06 89.17
CA ARG A 687 -75.14 66.33 90.61
C ARG A 687 -75.43 67.77 91.06
N LYS A 688 -76.19 68.58 90.29
CA LYS A 688 -76.63 69.93 90.69
C LYS A 688 -78.17 70.09 90.81
N ARG A 689 -78.89 68.98 91.01
CA ARG A 689 -80.30 68.97 91.46
C ARG A 689 -80.55 67.82 92.45
N ALA A 690 -79.96 67.98 93.63
CA ALA A 690 -80.30 67.31 94.89
C ALA A 690 -79.98 68.31 96.01
#